data_AF-A0A9D5EBH2-F1
#
_entry.id   AF-A0A9D5EBH2-F1
#
_cell.length_a   1.000
_cell.length_b   1.000
_cell.length_c   1.000
_cell.angle_alpha   90.00
_cell.angle_beta   90.00
_cell.angle_gamma   90.00
#
_symmetry.space_group_name_H-M   'P 1'
#
loop_
_entity.id
_entity.type
_entity.pdbx_description
1 polymer ?
#
loop_
_entity_poly.entity_id
_entity_poly.type
_entity_poly.pdbx_seq_one_letter_code
_entity_poly.pdbx_strand_id
1 'polypeptide(L)'
;MLDALAGPVRVVIAANVSAADRAASQRLSDVLGAFARQSDRLRVEVIDTASAGGVEAFDRLLAGLVEEERPHIDRARGAVADAAGQCRGLAEGMDGVIAAVGKIGELQVEAVGGLTTTQGQRVRASFAEQEAVLRVTQSGLRRAADEGERSIQGGVGAAGVAGLAAGRRALAVQLGGATRQLESLGQQADGIRRSPTGQGELSPGVRDAAGELARVVAPMRDRAARGALQLDALPPLRTLLVQEAVSQTQAALVIGPPAGPSEARAAADPKIRAIPIDELLPPPVRGEAVVDRRYRAEELLTAALSDLDAQQRPLVALVHAFAPLGEAFGFFGLAERSLRLRGVEVVEWPVAGGGQEPAAVAAARAAGRPIVHTIVGFDPGMVAGRGEQPDASLRAAALGDLVRVTESVLGAGGSALVMVPPSSLAARGAPDPLAQALERFGIAIDSARILLGEVGAGSLRVVQTETRVLDPMSEHPVAMAIEGLPLRLVAPVTLRLEAADESLGQVRTLGVIRVPARGGAWLEGEWPAQGYEPGGVRDAAPGAEPWVVMASAERAGPGVPGGRQRVLAIGNNEWMNDRALNQSEVVDGRPVSRTAGNAELWAASVLWLAGRDDQVVRGAAGEAVAIGVVPAIEPRRLVGLKWAVVLTPPIVVLLLGGVYGALRR
;
A
#
# COMPACT_ATOMS: atom_id res chain seq x y z
N MET A 1 -6.11 15.27 -22.41
CA MET A 1 -5.92 13.85 -22.04
C MET A 1 -6.46 12.91 -23.10
N LEU A 2 -7.75 12.93 -23.46
CA LEU A 2 -8.32 11.99 -24.43
C LEU A 2 -7.65 12.02 -25.82
N ASP A 3 -7.17 13.19 -26.25
CA ASP A 3 -6.39 13.33 -27.50
C ASP A 3 -5.03 12.63 -27.45
N ALA A 4 -4.51 12.33 -26.25
CA ALA A 4 -3.24 11.66 -26.03
C ALA A 4 -3.35 10.12 -26.02
N LEU A 5 -4.54 9.55 -26.19
CA LEU A 5 -4.72 8.09 -26.24
C LEU A 5 -3.92 7.51 -27.42
N ALA A 6 -2.96 6.63 -27.14
CA ALA A 6 -2.05 6.07 -28.15
C ALA A 6 -2.73 5.20 -29.22
N GLY A 7 -3.97 4.75 -28.98
CA GLY A 7 -4.71 3.88 -29.90
C GLY A 7 -6.18 3.77 -29.51
N PRO A 8 -6.96 2.90 -30.18
CA PRO A 8 -8.36 2.69 -29.87
C PRO A 8 -8.53 2.11 -28.47
N VAL A 9 -9.37 2.74 -27.66
CA VAL A 9 -9.74 2.33 -26.30
C VAL A 9 -11.22 1.99 -26.28
N ARG A 10 -11.58 0.90 -25.60
CA ARG A 10 -12.96 0.49 -25.36
C ARG A 10 -13.29 0.62 -23.88
N VAL A 11 -14.34 1.36 -23.55
CA VAL A 11 -14.92 1.40 -22.20
C VAL A 11 -16.18 0.55 -22.23
N VAL A 12 -16.17 -0.57 -21.53
CA VAL A 12 -17.29 -1.50 -21.44
C VAL A 12 -17.89 -1.44 -20.04
N ILE A 13 -19.15 -1.05 -19.90
CA ILE A 13 -19.88 -1.14 -18.63
C ILE A 13 -20.61 -2.48 -18.58
N ALA A 14 -20.11 -3.45 -17.82
CA ALA A 14 -20.73 -4.76 -17.65
C ALA A 14 -21.38 -4.87 -16.27
N ALA A 15 -22.67 -4.50 -16.19
CA ALA A 15 -23.40 -4.42 -14.93
C ALA A 15 -24.90 -4.72 -15.09
N ASN A 16 -25.59 -4.94 -13.97
CA ASN A 16 -27.05 -5.00 -13.96
C ASN A 16 -27.61 -3.58 -13.98
N VAL A 17 -27.53 -2.94 -15.14
CA VAL A 17 -27.92 -1.54 -15.33
C VAL A 17 -29.43 -1.37 -15.11
N SER A 18 -30.22 -2.42 -15.38
CA SER A 18 -31.66 -2.42 -15.15
C SER A 18 -32.05 -2.36 -13.67
N ALA A 19 -31.20 -2.85 -12.76
CA ALA A 19 -31.39 -2.75 -11.32
C ALA A 19 -30.81 -1.45 -10.71
N ALA A 20 -29.96 -0.73 -11.45
CA ALA A 20 -29.40 0.53 -11.01
C ALA A 20 -30.44 1.67 -11.04
N ASP A 21 -30.23 2.68 -10.21
CA ASP A 21 -31.06 3.89 -10.21
C ASP A 21 -31.05 4.57 -11.58
N ARG A 22 -32.23 4.80 -12.18
CA ARG A 22 -32.36 5.32 -13.55
C ARG A 22 -31.67 6.67 -13.73
N ALA A 23 -31.70 7.54 -12.72
CA ALA A 23 -31.01 8.83 -12.78
C ALA A 23 -29.49 8.66 -12.76
N ALA A 24 -28.96 7.73 -11.94
CA ALA A 24 -27.55 7.38 -11.91
C ALA A 24 -27.06 6.81 -13.25
N SER A 25 -27.81 5.87 -13.83
CA SER A 25 -27.50 5.26 -15.12
C SER A 25 -27.52 6.28 -16.27
N GLN A 26 -28.47 7.23 -16.25
CA GLN A 26 -28.51 8.31 -17.23
C GLN A 26 -27.28 9.22 -17.12
N ARG A 27 -26.89 9.61 -15.90
CA ARG A 27 -25.69 10.44 -15.69
C ARG A 27 -24.41 9.75 -16.14
N LEU A 28 -24.25 8.46 -15.83
CA LEU A 28 -23.12 7.68 -16.32
C LEU A 28 -23.11 7.65 -17.86
N SER A 29 -24.27 7.45 -18.48
CA SER A 29 -24.41 7.48 -19.94
C SER A 29 -24.05 8.85 -20.53
N ASP A 30 -24.40 9.94 -19.85
CA ASP A 30 -24.07 11.31 -20.27
C ASP A 30 -22.55 11.56 -20.20
N VAL A 31 -21.88 11.10 -19.13
CA VAL A 31 -20.41 11.16 -18.98
C VAL A 31 -19.72 10.37 -20.08
N LEU A 32 -20.12 9.10 -20.27
CA LEU A 32 -19.55 8.24 -21.30
C LEU A 32 -19.79 8.79 -22.70
N GLY A 33 -20.98 9.34 -22.95
CA GLY A 33 -21.31 10.02 -24.20
C GLY A 33 -20.46 11.28 -24.42
N ALA A 34 -20.15 12.04 -23.37
CA ALA A 34 -19.25 13.18 -23.45
C ALA A 34 -17.82 12.75 -23.82
N PHE A 35 -17.29 11.72 -23.19
CA PHE A 35 -15.96 11.18 -23.53
C PHE A 35 -15.90 10.64 -24.96
N ALA A 36 -16.92 9.88 -25.39
CA ALA A 36 -16.98 9.33 -26.74
C ALA A 36 -17.09 10.43 -27.83
N ARG A 37 -17.74 11.55 -27.54
CA ARG A 37 -17.79 12.71 -28.45
C ARG A 37 -16.47 13.46 -28.54
N GLN A 38 -15.66 13.43 -27.47
CA GLN A 38 -14.40 14.16 -27.40
C GLN A 38 -13.25 13.41 -28.09
N SER A 39 -13.33 12.08 -28.26
CA SER A 39 -12.29 11.30 -28.93
C SER A 39 -12.88 10.20 -29.82
N ASP A 40 -12.48 10.19 -31.09
CA ASP A 40 -12.79 9.15 -32.07
C ASP A 40 -12.10 7.81 -31.76
N ARG A 41 -11.08 7.83 -30.90
CA ARG A 41 -10.36 6.65 -30.41
C ARG A 41 -11.09 5.95 -29.27
N LEU A 42 -12.09 6.58 -28.66
CA LEU A 42 -12.82 6.00 -27.53
C LEU A 42 -14.15 5.39 -27.99
N ARG A 43 -14.34 4.09 -27.75
CA ARG A 43 -15.61 3.40 -27.95
C ARG A 43 -16.22 3.06 -26.61
N VAL A 44 -17.51 3.33 -26.44
CA VAL A 44 -18.26 2.98 -25.23
C VAL A 44 -19.27 1.89 -25.57
N GLU A 45 -19.33 0.86 -24.73
CA GLU A 45 -20.29 -0.23 -24.81
C GLU A 45 -20.94 -0.44 -23.43
N VAL A 46 -22.25 -0.61 -23.37
CA VAL A 46 -22.98 -0.92 -22.13
C VAL A 46 -23.63 -2.29 -22.29
N ILE A 47 -23.28 -3.22 -21.41
CA ILE A 47 -23.74 -4.60 -21.40
C ILE A 47 -24.56 -4.81 -20.13
N ASP A 48 -25.88 -4.96 -20.29
CA ASP A 48 -26.77 -5.28 -19.16
C ASP A 48 -26.73 -6.78 -18.84
N THR A 49 -25.89 -7.16 -17.88
CA THR A 49 -25.62 -8.56 -17.52
C THR A 49 -26.81 -9.30 -16.92
N ALA A 50 -27.91 -8.61 -16.59
CA ALA A 50 -29.16 -9.23 -16.15
C ALA A 50 -30.10 -9.60 -17.31
N SER A 51 -29.81 -9.14 -18.52
CA SER A 51 -30.60 -9.44 -19.72
C SER A 51 -30.00 -10.62 -20.49
N ALA A 52 -30.84 -11.45 -21.14
CA ALA A 52 -30.36 -12.56 -21.97
C ALA A 52 -29.41 -12.07 -23.09
N GLY A 53 -29.74 -10.95 -23.74
CA GLY A 53 -28.88 -10.36 -24.77
C GLY A 53 -27.57 -9.79 -24.23
N GLY A 54 -27.55 -9.31 -22.99
CA GLY A 54 -26.32 -8.84 -22.33
C GLY A 54 -25.41 -9.98 -21.90
N VAL A 55 -25.95 -11.12 -21.46
CA VAL A 55 -25.17 -12.34 -21.23
C VAL A 55 -24.47 -12.78 -22.53
N GLU A 56 -25.21 -12.84 -23.65
CA GLU A 56 -24.60 -13.16 -24.96
C GLU A 56 -23.55 -12.12 -25.40
N ALA A 57 -23.79 -10.83 -25.17
CA ALA A 57 -22.83 -9.77 -25.50
C ALA A 57 -21.56 -9.89 -24.64
N PHE A 58 -21.71 -10.22 -23.35
CA PHE A 58 -20.59 -10.46 -22.46
C PHE A 58 -19.78 -11.70 -22.86
N ASP A 59 -20.45 -12.80 -23.22
CA ASP A 59 -19.78 -14.01 -23.73
C ASP A 59 -19.03 -13.73 -25.03
N ARG A 60 -19.59 -12.91 -25.94
CA ARG A 60 -18.90 -12.44 -27.15
C ARG A 60 -17.68 -11.58 -26.82
N LEU A 61 -17.79 -10.70 -25.83
CA LEU A 61 -16.66 -9.90 -25.36
C LEU A 61 -15.52 -10.79 -24.84
N LEU A 62 -15.84 -11.77 -23.98
CA LEU A 62 -14.87 -12.71 -23.46
C LEU A 62 -14.24 -13.57 -24.56
N ALA A 63 -15.04 -14.06 -25.51
CA ALA A 63 -14.55 -14.81 -26.66
C ALA A 63 -13.59 -13.98 -27.53
N GLY A 64 -13.91 -12.70 -27.74
CA GLY A 64 -13.04 -11.76 -28.46
C GLY A 64 -11.71 -11.53 -27.73
N LEU A 65 -11.75 -11.31 -26.41
CA LEU A 65 -10.53 -11.17 -25.59
C LEU A 65 -9.68 -12.44 -25.61
N VAL A 66 -10.30 -13.62 -25.50
CA VAL A 66 -9.62 -14.91 -25.59
C VAL A 66 -8.89 -15.09 -26.93
N GLU A 67 -9.51 -14.66 -28.04
CA GLU A 67 -8.89 -14.75 -29.35
C GLU A 67 -7.74 -13.74 -29.51
N GLU A 68 -7.94 -12.49 -29.06
CA GLU A 68 -6.89 -11.46 -29.02
C GLU A 68 -5.68 -11.92 -28.18
N GLU A 69 -5.92 -12.64 -27.09
CA GLU A 69 -4.90 -13.07 -26.13
C GLU A 69 -4.35 -14.48 -26.38
N ARG A 70 -4.75 -15.17 -27.45
CA ARG A 70 -4.34 -16.55 -27.73
C ARG A 70 -2.82 -16.78 -27.55
N PRO A 71 -1.90 -15.92 -28.05
CA PRO A 71 -0.47 -16.12 -27.86
C PRO A 71 -0.02 -16.07 -26.40
N HIS A 72 -0.65 -15.23 -25.57
CA HIS A 72 -0.35 -15.12 -24.15
C HIS A 72 -0.91 -16.32 -23.37
N ILE A 73 -2.11 -16.80 -23.72
CA ILE A 73 -2.71 -18.00 -23.15
C ILE A 73 -1.84 -19.22 -23.44
N ASP A 74 -1.36 -19.38 -24.66
CA ASP A 74 -0.51 -20.50 -25.06
C ASP A 74 0.86 -20.45 -24.37
N ARG A 75 1.46 -19.25 -24.23
CA ARG A 75 2.68 -19.05 -23.44
C ARG A 75 2.48 -19.43 -21.96
N ALA A 76 1.37 -19.00 -21.37
CA ALA A 76 1.04 -19.31 -19.99
C ALA A 76 0.81 -20.82 -19.80
N ARG A 77 0.14 -21.50 -20.74
CA ARG A 77 0.00 -22.97 -20.75
C ARG A 77 1.34 -23.69 -20.80
N GLY A 78 2.25 -23.25 -21.66
CA GLY A 78 3.60 -23.81 -21.73
C GLY A 78 4.34 -23.69 -20.40
N ALA A 79 4.34 -22.49 -19.81
CA ALA A 79 4.99 -22.26 -18.52
C ALA A 79 4.34 -23.03 -17.35
N VAL A 80 3.01 -23.18 -17.33
CA VAL A 80 2.30 -24.03 -16.35
C VAL A 80 2.66 -25.50 -16.53
N ALA A 81 2.75 -25.99 -17.77
CA ALA A 81 3.18 -27.36 -18.05
C ALA A 81 4.63 -27.61 -17.60
N ASP A 82 5.55 -26.68 -17.90
CA ASP A 82 6.95 -26.76 -17.45
C ASP A 82 7.05 -26.79 -15.93
N ALA A 83 6.32 -25.90 -15.25
CA ALA A 83 6.31 -25.83 -13.78
C ALA A 83 5.68 -27.07 -13.14
N ALA A 84 4.63 -27.64 -13.73
CA ALA A 84 4.06 -28.92 -13.28
C ALA A 84 5.09 -30.06 -13.40
N GLY A 85 5.83 -30.11 -14.51
CA GLY A 85 6.95 -31.03 -14.69
C GLY A 85 8.06 -30.83 -13.64
N GLN A 86 8.40 -29.59 -13.31
CA GLN A 86 9.37 -29.26 -12.25
C GLN A 86 8.88 -29.71 -10.86
N CYS A 87 7.62 -29.46 -10.51
CA CYS A 87 7.01 -29.93 -9.27
C CYS A 87 7.09 -31.45 -9.14
N ARG A 88 6.80 -32.19 -10.22
CA ARG A 88 6.90 -33.66 -10.24
C ARG A 88 8.34 -34.13 -10.02
N GLY A 89 9.30 -33.57 -10.78
CA GLY A 89 10.72 -33.92 -10.62
C GLY A 89 11.30 -33.53 -9.25
N LEU A 90 10.83 -32.43 -8.65
CA LEU A 90 11.20 -32.06 -7.27
C LEU A 90 10.62 -33.04 -6.26
N ALA A 91 9.34 -33.43 -6.41
CA ALA A 91 8.71 -34.40 -5.53
C ALA A 91 9.36 -35.78 -5.59
N GLU A 92 9.82 -36.23 -6.76
CA GLU A 92 10.63 -37.45 -6.91
C GLU A 92 12.00 -37.31 -6.23
N GLY A 93 12.66 -36.16 -6.37
CA GLY A 93 13.94 -35.92 -5.69
C GLY A 93 13.85 -35.80 -4.17
N MET A 94 12.67 -35.46 -3.61
CA MET A 94 12.48 -35.33 -2.16
C MET A 94 12.67 -36.63 -1.39
N ASP A 95 12.46 -37.80 -1.99
CA ASP A 95 12.73 -39.08 -1.31
C ASP A 95 14.21 -39.21 -0.94
N GLY A 96 15.12 -38.76 -1.81
CA GLY A 96 16.55 -38.73 -1.53
C GLY A 96 16.93 -37.74 -0.44
N VAL A 97 16.28 -36.57 -0.41
CA VAL A 97 16.50 -35.54 0.63
C VAL A 97 15.99 -36.03 1.99
N ILE A 98 14.79 -36.61 2.05
CA ILE A 98 14.21 -37.20 3.27
C ILE A 98 15.12 -38.30 3.82
N ALA A 99 15.59 -39.21 2.95
CA ALA A 99 16.52 -40.26 3.36
C ALA A 99 17.85 -39.71 3.89
N ALA A 100 18.40 -38.66 3.27
CA ALA A 100 19.62 -38.01 3.73
C ALA A 100 19.44 -37.32 5.09
N VAL A 101 18.32 -36.63 5.31
CA VAL A 101 17.96 -36.03 6.61
C VAL A 101 17.83 -37.09 7.69
N GLY A 102 17.15 -38.20 7.40
CA GLY A 102 17.03 -39.34 8.31
C GLY A 102 18.39 -39.95 8.68
N LYS A 103 19.28 -40.13 7.71
CA LYS A 103 20.66 -40.60 7.92
C LYS A 103 21.47 -39.66 8.82
N ILE A 104 21.37 -38.34 8.64
CA ILE A 104 22.03 -37.36 9.52
C ILE A 104 21.49 -37.51 10.95
N GLY A 105 20.16 -37.62 11.10
CA GLY A 105 19.52 -37.83 12.39
C GLY A 105 20.00 -39.10 13.09
N GLU A 106 20.09 -40.22 12.37
CA GLU A 106 20.60 -41.50 12.92
C GLU A 106 22.05 -41.39 13.39
N LEU A 107 22.93 -40.78 12.58
CA LEU A 107 24.32 -40.56 12.95
C LEU A 107 24.47 -39.62 14.16
N GLN A 108 23.62 -38.60 14.28
CA GLN A 108 23.61 -37.72 15.45
C GLN A 108 23.10 -38.42 16.70
N VAL A 109 22.07 -39.26 16.58
CA VAL A 109 21.55 -40.08 17.70
C VAL A 109 22.64 -41.01 18.21
N GLU A 110 23.38 -41.68 17.32
CA GLU A 110 24.53 -42.52 17.69
C GLU A 110 25.61 -41.70 18.41
N ALA A 111 25.95 -40.51 17.90
CA ALA A 111 26.95 -39.63 18.48
C ALA A 111 26.62 -39.15 19.91
N VAL A 112 25.35 -39.03 20.28
CA VAL A 112 24.90 -38.61 21.63
C VAL A 112 24.56 -39.79 22.55
N GLY A 113 25.09 -40.98 22.26
CA GLY A 113 24.95 -42.17 23.10
C GLY A 113 23.70 -43.02 22.81
N GLY A 114 23.04 -42.82 21.66
CA GLY A 114 21.90 -43.60 21.19
C GLY A 114 20.55 -43.16 21.76
N LEU A 115 19.50 -43.93 21.45
CA LEU A 115 18.12 -43.65 21.84
C LEU A 115 17.83 -43.87 23.34
N THR A 116 18.78 -44.44 24.09
CA THR A 116 18.69 -44.63 25.53
C THR A 116 18.89 -43.32 26.31
N THR A 117 19.42 -42.27 25.68
CA THR A 117 19.61 -40.95 26.30
C THR A 117 18.47 -39.98 25.95
N THR A 118 18.12 -39.07 26.88
CA THR A 118 17.11 -38.02 26.64
C THR A 118 17.48 -37.12 25.46
N GLN A 119 18.78 -36.87 25.28
CA GLN A 119 19.28 -36.06 24.17
C GLN A 119 19.10 -36.79 22.83
N GLY A 120 19.42 -38.09 22.75
CA GLY A 120 19.17 -38.90 21.55
C GLY A 120 17.71 -38.93 21.15
N GLN A 121 16.79 -39.02 22.11
CA GLN A 121 15.34 -38.96 21.84
C GLN A 121 14.90 -37.60 21.27
N ARG A 122 15.41 -36.49 21.81
CA ARG A 122 15.11 -35.13 21.30
C ARG A 122 15.64 -34.92 19.89
N VAL A 123 16.88 -35.36 19.62
CA VAL A 123 17.48 -35.30 18.28
C VAL A 123 16.63 -36.11 17.30
N ARG A 124 16.27 -37.36 17.64
CA ARG A 124 15.43 -38.20 16.78
C ARG A 124 14.07 -37.55 16.51
N ALA A 125 13.43 -36.98 17.52
CA ALA A 125 12.15 -36.30 17.37
C ALA A 125 12.25 -35.08 16.43
N SER A 126 13.28 -34.26 16.59
CA SER A 126 13.50 -33.07 15.74
C SER A 126 13.72 -33.46 14.27
N PHE A 127 14.55 -34.47 13.97
CA PHE A 127 14.74 -34.94 12.60
C PHE A 127 13.49 -35.61 12.02
N ALA A 128 12.73 -36.36 12.83
CA ALA A 128 11.46 -36.94 12.40
C ALA A 128 10.41 -35.87 12.05
N GLU A 129 10.39 -34.76 12.80
CA GLU A 129 9.56 -33.60 12.47
C GLU A 129 9.97 -32.96 11.14
N GLN A 130 11.28 -32.77 10.91
CA GLN A 130 11.78 -32.27 9.63
C GLN A 130 11.40 -33.18 8.46
N GLU A 131 11.56 -34.50 8.61
CA GLU A 131 11.10 -35.47 7.61
C GLU A 131 9.60 -35.36 7.34
N ALA A 132 8.77 -35.17 8.38
CA ALA A 132 7.34 -35.02 8.23
C ALA A 132 6.98 -33.76 7.42
N VAL A 133 7.63 -32.62 7.70
CA VAL A 133 7.47 -31.37 6.93
C VAL A 133 7.86 -31.56 5.46
N LEU A 134 8.95 -32.30 5.19
CA LEU A 134 9.39 -32.60 3.84
C LEU A 134 8.41 -33.51 3.09
N ARG A 135 7.81 -34.52 3.76
CA ARG A 135 6.77 -35.38 3.17
C ARG A 135 5.49 -34.60 2.83
N VAL A 136 5.11 -33.64 3.67
CA VAL A 136 3.98 -32.73 3.39
C VAL A 136 4.30 -31.88 2.16
N THR A 137 5.51 -31.31 2.10
CA THR A 137 5.97 -30.52 0.94
C THR A 137 5.97 -31.35 -0.34
N GLN A 138 6.51 -32.56 -0.29
CA GLN A 138 6.51 -33.51 -1.41
C GLN A 138 5.09 -33.83 -1.90
N SER A 139 4.17 -34.09 -0.98
CA SER A 139 2.76 -34.38 -1.32
C SER A 139 2.07 -33.14 -1.93
N GLY A 140 2.37 -31.95 -1.41
CA GLY A 140 1.91 -30.68 -1.97
C GLY A 140 2.39 -30.45 -3.40
N LEU A 141 3.67 -30.72 -3.68
CA LEU A 141 4.25 -30.64 -5.01
C LEU A 141 3.57 -31.59 -6.01
N ARG A 142 3.32 -32.85 -5.62
CA ARG A 142 2.59 -33.82 -6.48
C ARG A 142 1.18 -33.32 -6.80
N ARG A 143 0.44 -32.91 -5.78
CA ARG A 143 -0.93 -32.39 -5.95
C ARG A 143 -0.98 -31.17 -6.87
N ALA A 144 -0.06 -30.22 -6.69
CA ALA A 144 -0.01 -29.03 -7.54
C ALA A 144 0.41 -29.37 -8.97
N ALA A 145 1.29 -30.35 -9.19
CA ALA A 145 1.60 -30.84 -10.54
C ALA A 145 0.35 -31.40 -11.23
N ASP A 146 -0.42 -32.26 -10.55
CA ASP A 146 -1.63 -32.86 -11.10
C ASP A 146 -2.74 -31.82 -11.34
N GLU A 147 -2.83 -30.78 -10.50
CA GLU A 147 -3.74 -29.64 -10.71
C GLU A 147 -3.31 -28.75 -11.88
N GLY A 148 -2.01 -28.47 -12.00
CA GLY A 148 -1.43 -27.78 -13.14
C GLY A 148 -1.73 -28.48 -14.45
N GLU A 149 -1.55 -29.80 -14.52
CA GLU A 149 -1.88 -30.60 -15.71
C GLU A 149 -3.38 -30.60 -16.05
N ARG A 150 -4.25 -30.73 -15.04
CA ARG A 150 -5.70 -30.61 -15.25
C ARG A 150 -6.09 -29.22 -15.75
N SER A 151 -5.41 -28.18 -15.28
CA SER A 151 -5.70 -26.79 -15.67
C SER A 151 -5.40 -26.51 -17.15
N ILE A 152 -4.34 -27.11 -17.71
CA ILE A 152 -3.98 -26.93 -19.12
C ILE A 152 -4.85 -27.76 -20.07
N GLN A 153 -5.46 -28.84 -19.58
CA GLN A 153 -6.41 -29.67 -20.34
C GLN A 153 -7.76 -28.97 -20.56
N GLY A 154 -8.06 -27.92 -19.80
CA GLY A 154 -9.24 -27.08 -20.02
C GLY A 154 -9.21 -26.41 -21.42
N GLY A 155 -10.35 -26.36 -22.10
CA GLY A 155 -10.48 -25.69 -23.40
C GLY A 155 -10.08 -24.22 -23.36
N VAL A 156 -9.84 -23.57 -24.49
CA VAL A 156 -9.32 -22.18 -24.51
C VAL A 156 -10.35 -21.11 -24.17
N GLY A 157 -11.59 -21.49 -23.85
CA GLY A 157 -12.63 -20.55 -23.46
C GLY A 157 -12.40 -19.93 -22.08
N ALA A 158 -13.27 -18.98 -21.75
CA ALA A 158 -13.42 -18.33 -20.44
C ALA A 158 -13.17 -19.26 -19.24
N ALA A 159 -13.81 -20.43 -19.20
CA ALA A 159 -13.65 -21.38 -18.09
C ALA A 159 -12.25 -22.01 -18.02
N GLY A 160 -11.61 -22.30 -19.15
CA GLY A 160 -10.27 -22.88 -19.13
C GLY A 160 -9.17 -21.86 -18.87
N VAL A 161 -9.39 -20.59 -19.22
CA VAL A 161 -8.51 -19.49 -18.79
C VAL A 161 -8.53 -19.36 -17.27
N ALA A 162 -9.70 -19.37 -16.63
CA ALA A 162 -9.83 -19.41 -15.17
C ALA A 162 -9.14 -20.63 -14.54
N GLY A 163 -9.31 -21.81 -15.14
CA GLY A 163 -8.60 -23.03 -14.73
C GLY A 163 -7.08 -22.85 -14.77
N LEU A 164 -6.55 -22.34 -15.88
CA LEU A 164 -5.12 -22.07 -16.06
C LEU A 164 -4.55 -21.12 -14.99
N ALA A 165 -5.30 -20.09 -14.61
CA ALA A 165 -4.92 -19.16 -13.54
C ALA A 165 -4.79 -19.85 -12.18
N ALA A 166 -5.78 -20.69 -11.84
CA ALA A 166 -5.78 -21.47 -10.61
C ALA A 166 -4.59 -22.44 -10.57
N GLY A 167 -4.32 -23.14 -11.68
CA GLY A 167 -3.15 -24.02 -11.83
C GLY A 167 -1.83 -23.27 -11.67
N ARG A 168 -1.68 -22.11 -12.31
CA ARG A 168 -0.51 -21.22 -12.13
C ARG A 168 -0.30 -20.85 -10.67
N ARG A 169 -1.34 -20.37 -9.98
CA ARG A 169 -1.26 -19.94 -8.57
C ARG A 169 -0.90 -21.10 -7.65
N ALA A 170 -1.55 -22.25 -7.81
CA ALA A 170 -1.26 -23.45 -7.02
C ALA A 170 0.21 -23.89 -7.16
N LEU A 171 0.73 -23.92 -8.39
CA LEU A 171 2.13 -24.24 -8.66
C LEU A 171 3.10 -23.22 -8.05
N ALA A 172 2.84 -21.92 -8.24
CA ALA A 172 3.69 -20.84 -7.72
C ALA A 172 3.80 -20.90 -6.18
N VAL A 173 2.68 -21.11 -5.49
CA VAL A 173 2.65 -21.27 -4.02
C VAL A 173 3.50 -22.46 -3.57
N GLN A 174 3.34 -23.62 -4.22
CA GLN A 174 4.11 -24.82 -3.84
C GLN A 174 5.61 -24.68 -4.16
N LEU A 175 5.97 -24.12 -5.32
CA LEU A 175 7.38 -23.89 -5.69
C LEU A 175 8.05 -22.86 -4.77
N GLY A 176 7.36 -21.76 -4.42
CA GLY A 176 7.86 -20.78 -3.47
C GLY A 176 8.01 -21.36 -2.06
N GLY A 177 7.05 -22.18 -1.61
CA GLY A 177 7.13 -22.91 -0.34
C GLY A 177 8.31 -23.89 -0.30
N ALA A 178 8.47 -24.71 -1.35
CA ALA A 178 9.59 -25.64 -1.49
C ALA A 178 10.94 -24.91 -1.51
N THR A 179 11.04 -23.76 -2.19
CA THR A 179 12.25 -22.93 -2.22
C THR A 179 12.70 -22.54 -0.81
N ARG A 180 11.79 -21.97 0.00
CA ARG A 180 12.11 -21.57 1.39
C ARG A 180 12.50 -22.75 2.27
N GLN A 181 11.78 -23.88 2.15
CA GLN A 181 12.06 -25.08 2.94
C GLN A 181 13.45 -25.67 2.60
N LEU A 182 13.77 -25.75 1.31
CA LEU A 182 15.06 -26.26 0.83
C LEU A 182 16.20 -25.29 1.18
N GLU A 183 15.97 -23.99 1.13
CA GLU A 183 16.94 -23.00 1.59
C GLU A 183 17.26 -23.14 3.08
N SER A 184 16.22 -23.21 3.94
CA SER A 184 16.41 -23.44 5.37
C SER A 184 17.18 -24.72 5.66
N LEU A 185 16.81 -25.81 4.98
CA LEU A 185 17.51 -27.10 5.12
C LEU A 185 18.97 -27.02 4.67
N GLY A 186 19.24 -26.33 3.56
CA GLY A 186 20.59 -26.08 3.06
C GLY A 186 21.45 -25.29 4.05
N GLN A 187 20.89 -24.23 4.65
CA GLN A 187 21.57 -23.43 5.68
C GLN A 187 21.87 -24.26 6.94
N GLN A 188 20.94 -25.10 7.39
CA GLN A 188 21.15 -26.01 8.52
C GLN A 188 22.25 -27.03 8.23
N ALA A 189 22.23 -27.65 7.05
CA ALA A 189 23.27 -28.59 6.62
C ALA A 189 24.65 -27.94 6.55
N ASP A 190 24.73 -26.71 6.03
CA ASP A 190 25.98 -25.94 6.01
C ASP A 190 26.46 -25.55 7.42
N GLY A 191 25.55 -25.22 8.33
CA GLY A 191 25.87 -24.97 9.74
C GLY A 191 26.45 -26.20 10.43
N ILE A 192 25.85 -27.37 10.22
CA ILE A 192 26.36 -28.67 10.70
C ILE A 192 27.76 -28.92 10.13
N ARG A 193 27.93 -28.73 8.82
CA ARG A 193 29.22 -28.95 8.12
C ARG A 193 30.34 -28.05 8.66
N ARG A 194 30.04 -26.79 8.99
CA ARG A 194 31.02 -25.79 9.45
C ARG A 194 31.26 -25.80 10.97
N SER A 195 30.54 -26.64 11.71
CA SER A 195 30.69 -26.72 13.16
C SER A 195 32.13 -27.11 13.54
N PRO A 196 32.77 -26.41 14.50
CA PRO A 196 34.19 -26.54 14.81
C PRO A 196 34.52 -27.89 15.43
N THR A 197 35.80 -28.27 15.32
CA THR A 197 36.34 -29.47 15.95
C THR A 197 36.87 -29.19 17.38
N GLY A 198 36.02 -29.27 18.44
CA GLY A 198 36.45 -29.53 19.84
C GLY A 198 35.57 -30.54 20.66
N GLN A 199 35.95 -30.85 21.91
CA GLN A 199 35.17 -31.75 22.80
C GLN A 199 33.68 -31.37 22.88
N GLY A 200 32.77 -32.31 22.54
CA GLY A 200 31.35 -32.04 22.25
C GLY A 200 31.00 -31.99 20.75
N GLU A 201 31.99 -32.32 19.92
CA GLU A 201 31.99 -32.33 18.46
C GLU A 201 30.97 -33.24 17.77
N LEU A 202 30.47 -32.77 16.63
CA LEU A 202 29.78 -33.61 15.66
C LEU A 202 30.78 -34.57 14.99
N SER A 203 30.41 -35.85 14.89
CA SER A 203 31.26 -36.87 14.27
C SER A 203 31.58 -36.52 12.80
N PRO A 204 32.73 -36.95 12.25
CA PRO A 204 33.06 -36.73 10.84
C PRO A 204 31.95 -37.22 9.89
N GLY A 205 31.33 -38.37 10.19
CA GLY A 205 30.23 -38.91 9.40
C GLY A 205 29.00 -38.01 9.34
N VAL A 206 28.64 -37.31 10.43
CA VAL A 206 27.53 -36.33 10.43
C VAL A 206 27.85 -35.16 9.51
N ARG A 207 29.10 -34.66 9.55
CA ARG A 207 29.54 -33.53 8.72
C ARG A 207 29.59 -33.90 7.23
N ASP A 208 30.08 -35.09 6.92
CA ASP A 208 30.11 -35.60 5.55
C ASP A 208 28.69 -35.78 4.98
N ALA A 209 27.79 -36.38 5.76
CA ALA A 209 26.38 -36.54 5.38
C ALA A 209 25.67 -35.19 5.20
N ALA A 210 25.95 -34.20 6.05
CA ALA A 210 25.44 -32.84 5.88
C ALA A 210 26.02 -32.15 4.63
N GLY A 211 27.29 -32.39 4.30
CA GLY A 211 27.91 -31.91 3.05
C GLY A 211 27.33 -32.56 1.79
N GLU A 212 26.93 -33.83 1.86
CA GLU A 212 26.16 -34.51 0.81
C GLU A 212 24.77 -33.88 0.66
N LEU A 213 24.04 -33.69 1.77
CA LEU A 213 22.72 -33.09 1.77
C LEU A 213 22.75 -31.68 1.15
N ALA A 214 23.68 -30.83 1.56
CA ALA A 214 23.82 -29.47 1.02
C ALA A 214 24.04 -29.46 -0.50
N ARG A 215 24.83 -30.41 -1.03
CA ARG A 215 25.08 -30.56 -2.48
C ARG A 215 23.84 -30.99 -3.26
N VAL A 216 22.97 -31.81 -2.66
CA VAL A 216 21.72 -32.26 -3.30
C VAL A 216 20.63 -31.19 -3.22
N VAL A 217 20.52 -30.50 -2.08
CA VAL A 217 19.46 -29.51 -1.82
C VAL A 217 19.62 -28.25 -2.67
N ALA A 218 20.84 -27.75 -2.86
CA ALA A 218 21.11 -26.52 -3.63
C ALA A 218 20.51 -26.53 -5.06
N PRO A 219 20.78 -27.52 -5.93
CA PRO A 219 20.20 -27.53 -7.28
C PRO A 219 18.67 -27.71 -7.29
N MET A 220 18.10 -28.37 -6.28
CA MET A 220 16.65 -28.50 -6.12
C MET A 220 16.00 -27.17 -5.74
N ARG A 221 16.60 -26.45 -4.77
CA ARG A 221 16.18 -25.09 -4.40
C ARG A 221 16.22 -24.17 -5.61
N ASP A 222 17.32 -24.17 -6.36
CA ASP A 222 17.48 -23.28 -7.52
C ASP A 222 16.49 -23.61 -8.64
N ARG A 223 16.16 -24.89 -8.83
CA ARG A 223 15.10 -25.32 -9.75
C ARG A 223 13.73 -24.81 -9.30
N ALA A 224 13.39 -24.99 -8.01
CA ALA A 224 12.13 -24.51 -7.45
C ALA A 224 12.00 -22.99 -7.58
N ALA A 225 13.06 -22.25 -7.26
CA ALA A 225 13.11 -20.80 -7.36
C ALA A 225 12.92 -20.32 -8.81
N ARG A 226 13.61 -20.95 -9.78
CA ARG A 226 13.42 -20.64 -11.20
C ARG A 226 12.00 -20.91 -11.69
N GLY A 227 11.40 -22.03 -11.28
CA GLY A 227 10.01 -22.34 -11.62
C GLY A 227 9.04 -21.31 -11.07
N ALA A 228 9.20 -20.91 -9.81
CA ALA A 228 8.41 -19.84 -9.19
C ALA A 228 8.58 -18.50 -9.96
N LEU A 229 9.82 -18.08 -10.20
CA LEU A 229 10.13 -16.86 -10.94
C LEU A 229 9.56 -16.87 -12.37
N GLN A 230 9.60 -18.01 -13.07
CA GLN A 230 9.04 -18.14 -14.41
C GLN A 230 7.52 -17.96 -14.39
N LEU A 231 6.82 -18.54 -13.41
CA LEU A 231 5.38 -18.36 -13.25
C LEU A 231 5.03 -16.93 -12.83
N ASP A 232 5.80 -16.31 -11.94
CA ASP A 232 5.57 -14.94 -11.48
C ASP A 232 5.80 -13.92 -12.60
N ALA A 233 6.76 -14.17 -13.50
CA ALA A 233 7.07 -13.32 -14.64
C ALA A 233 6.01 -13.36 -15.77
N LEU A 234 5.04 -14.28 -15.72
CA LEU A 234 3.96 -14.32 -16.70
C LEU A 234 3.03 -13.10 -16.52
N PRO A 235 2.69 -12.37 -17.59
CA PRO A 235 1.72 -11.29 -17.49
C PRO A 235 0.35 -11.85 -17.07
N PRO A 236 -0.46 -11.09 -16.31
CA PRO A 236 -1.85 -11.46 -16.08
C PRO A 236 -2.62 -11.49 -17.40
N LEU A 237 -3.56 -12.42 -17.54
CA LEU A 237 -4.41 -12.49 -18.74
C LEU A 237 -5.58 -11.51 -18.59
N ARG A 238 -5.81 -10.64 -19.58
CA ARG A 238 -6.91 -9.67 -19.62
C ARG A 238 -8.25 -10.34 -19.41
N THR A 239 -8.45 -11.50 -20.03
CA THR A 239 -9.67 -12.29 -19.92
C THR A 239 -9.97 -12.64 -18.45
N LEU A 240 -8.95 -13.02 -17.67
CA LEU A 240 -9.11 -13.29 -16.24
C LEU A 240 -9.46 -12.05 -15.44
N LEU A 241 -8.74 -10.95 -15.68
CA LEU A 241 -8.98 -9.69 -14.99
C LEU A 241 -10.42 -9.20 -15.21
N VAL A 242 -10.93 -9.35 -16.43
CA VAL A 242 -12.30 -9.02 -16.79
C VAL A 242 -13.30 -9.97 -16.12
N GLN A 243 -13.06 -11.29 -16.16
CA GLN A 243 -13.93 -12.26 -15.50
C GLN A 243 -13.97 -12.05 -13.99
N GLU A 244 -12.82 -11.88 -13.35
CA GLU A 244 -12.71 -11.69 -11.90
C GLU A 244 -13.45 -10.41 -11.49
N ALA A 245 -13.18 -9.29 -12.18
CA ALA A 245 -13.85 -8.02 -11.93
C ALA A 245 -15.37 -8.11 -12.05
N VAL A 246 -15.87 -8.78 -13.09
CA VAL A 246 -17.32 -8.91 -13.31
C VAL A 246 -17.96 -9.90 -12.35
N SER A 247 -17.27 -11.01 -12.02
CA SER A 247 -17.81 -12.05 -11.12
C SER A 247 -17.95 -11.57 -9.67
N GLN A 248 -17.10 -10.63 -9.23
CA GLN A 248 -17.09 -10.17 -7.85
C GLN A 248 -18.14 -9.08 -7.58
N THR A 249 -18.31 -8.10 -8.48
CA THR A 249 -19.05 -6.87 -8.12
C THR A 249 -19.86 -6.22 -9.23
N GLN A 250 -19.89 -6.76 -10.46
CA GLN A 250 -20.21 -5.96 -11.66
C GLN A 250 -19.21 -4.82 -11.84
N ALA A 251 -18.81 -4.50 -13.07
CA ALA A 251 -17.69 -3.58 -13.28
C ALA A 251 -17.80 -2.78 -14.57
N ALA A 252 -17.26 -1.57 -14.55
CA ALA A 252 -16.79 -0.91 -15.75
C ALA A 252 -15.37 -1.35 -16.07
N LEU A 253 -15.13 -1.65 -17.34
CA LEU A 253 -13.87 -2.13 -17.86
C LEU A 253 -13.34 -1.08 -18.83
N VAL A 254 -12.18 -0.51 -18.55
CA VAL A 254 -11.46 0.33 -19.48
C VAL A 254 -10.40 -0.54 -20.14
N ILE A 255 -10.62 -0.84 -21.42
CA ILE A 255 -9.84 -1.78 -22.22
C ILE A 255 -9.05 -0.98 -23.25
N GLY A 256 -7.75 -0.83 -23.00
CA GLY A 256 -6.81 -0.21 -23.93
C GLY A 256 -6.56 -1.06 -25.18
N PRO A 257 -5.81 -0.51 -26.15
CA PRO A 257 -5.51 -1.21 -27.40
C PRO A 257 -4.76 -2.52 -27.13
N PRO A 258 -4.94 -3.53 -28.01
CA PRO A 258 -4.13 -4.75 -27.92
C PRO A 258 -2.65 -4.38 -28.00
N ALA A 259 -1.81 -5.08 -27.24
CA ALA A 259 -0.38 -4.85 -27.24
C ALA A 259 0.14 -4.96 -28.69
N GLY A 260 0.88 -3.94 -29.15
CA GLY A 260 1.46 -3.97 -30.49
C GLY A 260 2.45 -5.13 -30.67
N PRO A 261 2.79 -5.54 -31.91
CA PRO A 261 3.76 -6.63 -32.15
C PRO A 261 5.12 -6.39 -31.49
N SER A 262 5.53 -5.12 -31.36
CA SER A 262 6.74 -4.71 -30.65
C SER A 262 6.59 -4.75 -29.13
N GLU A 263 5.40 -4.45 -28.60
CA GLU A 263 5.10 -4.53 -27.17
C GLU A 263 4.95 -5.98 -26.71
N ALA A 264 4.50 -6.91 -27.56
CA ALA A 264 4.33 -8.33 -27.25
C ALA A 264 5.64 -9.09 -26.90
N ARG A 265 6.80 -8.47 -27.20
CA ARG A 265 8.13 -8.97 -26.81
C ARG A 265 8.56 -8.49 -25.44
N ALA A 266 8.10 -7.31 -25.00
CA ALA A 266 8.18 -6.93 -23.61
C ALA A 266 7.03 -7.61 -22.87
N ALA A 267 7.18 -7.93 -21.59
CA ALA A 267 6.05 -8.35 -20.76
C ALA A 267 5.12 -7.14 -20.52
N ALA A 268 4.49 -6.64 -21.58
CA ALA A 268 3.62 -5.47 -21.52
C ALA A 268 2.42 -5.82 -20.65
N ASP A 269 2.23 -5.03 -19.60
CA ASP A 269 1.11 -5.16 -18.69
C ASP A 269 -0.19 -5.09 -19.50
N PRO A 270 -1.17 -5.99 -19.26
CA PRO A 270 -2.46 -5.91 -19.93
C PRO A 270 -3.08 -4.54 -19.66
N LYS A 271 -3.34 -3.78 -20.73
CA LYS A 271 -4.00 -2.47 -20.67
C LYS A 271 -5.50 -2.66 -20.40
N ILE A 272 -5.88 -3.27 -19.28
CA ILE A 272 -7.27 -3.34 -18.81
C ILE A 272 -7.34 -2.86 -17.36
N ARG A 273 -8.29 -1.97 -17.12
CA ARG A 273 -8.67 -1.56 -15.77
C ARG A 273 -10.12 -1.93 -15.50
N ALA A 274 -10.35 -2.57 -14.37
CA ALA A 274 -11.68 -2.75 -13.83
C ALA A 274 -11.97 -1.71 -12.75
N ILE A 275 -13.15 -1.12 -12.80
CA ILE A 275 -13.70 -0.23 -11.79
C ILE A 275 -15.00 -0.88 -11.31
N PRO A 276 -15.11 -1.29 -10.04
CA PRO A 276 -16.35 -1.83 -9.50
C PRO A 276 -17.54 -0.89 -9.74
N ILE A 277 -18.70 -1.44 -10.09
CA ILE A 277 -19.85 -0.59 -10.44
C ILE A 277 -20.36 0.19 -9.22
N ASP A 278 -20.21 -0.34 -8.01
CA ASP A 278 -20.56 0.32 -6.76
C ASP A 278 -19.60 1.48 -6.43
N GLU A 279 -18.40 1.50 -7.00
CA GLU A 279 -17.52 2.66 -6.93
C GLU A 279 -17.93 3.75 -7.93
N LEU A 280 -18.41 3.38 -9.12
CA LEU A 280 -18.90 4.34 -10.12
C LEU A 280 -20.29 4.87 -9.79
N LEU A 281 -21.17 3.98 -9.35
CA LEU A 281 -22.58 4.18 -9.07
C LEU A 281 -22.88 3.64 -7.65
N PRO A 282 -22.36 4.30 -6.60
CA PRO A 282 -22.62 3.86 -5.25
C PRO A 282 -24.13 3.79 -4.97
N PRO A 283 -24.60 2.70 -4.34
CA PRO A 283 -26.02 2.54 -4.04
C PRO A 283 -26.50 3.74 -3.23
N PRO A 284 -27.73 4.24 -3.47
CA PRO A 284 -28.27 5.34 -2.67
C PRO A 284 -28.37 4.90 -1.20
N VAL A 285 -27.47 5.38 -0.35
CA VAL A 285 -27.62 5.21 1.10
C VAL A 285 -28.64 6.23 1.58
N ARG A 286 -29.69 5.77 2.26
CA ARG A 286 -30.73 6.68 2.81
C ARG A 286 -30.06 7.71 3.70
N GLY A 287 -30.25 8.97 3.34
CA GLY A 287 -29.67 10.11 4.06
C GLY A 287 -28.40 10.65 3.43
N GLU A 288 -27.61 9.89 2.66
CA GLU A 288 -26.33 10.37 2.13
C GLU A 288 -26.47 11.67 1.33
N ALA A 289 -25.49 12.58 1.49
CA ALA A 289 -25.40 13.73 0.60
C ALA A 289 -25.34 13.20 -0.84
N VAL A 290 -25.99 13.88 -1.78
CA VAL A 290 -25.84 13.57 -3.20
C VAL A 290 -24.40 13.92 -3.57
N VAL A 291 -23.45 13.01 -3.29
CA VAL A 291 -22.13 13.01 -3.92
C VAL A 291 -22.42 13.18 -5.40
N ASP A 292 -21.78 14.13 -6.06
CA ASP A 292 -21.95 14.26 -7.49
C ASP A 292 -21.36 13.03 -8.17
N ARG A 293 -22.22 12.01 -8.35
CA ARG A 293 -21.89 10.71 -8.96
C ARG A 293 -21.27 10.92 -10.34
N ARG A 294 -21.59 12.04 -10.99
CA ARG A 294 -20.98 12.44 -12.26
C ARG A 294 -19.48 12.69 -12.09
N TYR A 295 -19.09 13.56 -11.15
CA TYR A 295 -17.69 13.91 -10.92
C TYR A 295 -16.87 12.68 -10.49
N ARG A 296 -17.44 11.82 -9.65
CA ARG A 296 -16.79 10.55 -9.27
C ARG A 296 -16.61 9.60 -10.45
N ALA A 297 -17.62 9.43 -11.30
CA ALA A 297 -17.50 8.62 -12.50
C ALA A 297 -16.48 9.20 -13.49
N GLU A 298 -16.48 10.52 -13.67
CA GLU A 298 -15.48 11.23 -14.47
C GLU A 298 -14.06 11.02 -13.93
N GLU A 299 -13.83 11.17 -12.62
CA GLU A 299 -12.53 10.93 -11.98
C GLU A 299 -12.05 9.49 -12.17
N LEU A 300 -12.86 8.49 -11.83
CA LEU A 300 -12.48 7.08 -11.91
C LEU A 300 -12.21 6.64 -13.34
N LEU A 301 -13.03 7.08 -14.30
CA LEU A 301 -12.80 6.79 -15.72
C LEU A 301 -11.58 7.53 -16.25
N THR A 302 -11.35 8.78 -15.84
CA THR A 302 -10.17 9.57 -16.23
C THR A 302 -8.88 8.94 -15.70
N ALA A 303 -8.89 8.51 -14.44
CA ALA A 303 -7.79 7.78 -13.83
C ALA A 303 -7.52 6.48 -14.59
N ALA A 304 -8.57 5.67 -14.83
CA ALA A 304 -8.44 4.42 -15.57
C ALA A 304 -7.95 4.59 -17.02
N LEU A 305 -8.33 5.67 -17.69
CA LEU A 305 -7.86 6.00 -19.04
C LEU A 305 -6.40 6.46 -19.06
N SER A 306 -6.00 7.25 -18.05
CA SER A 306 -4.62 7.67 -17.86
C SER A 306 -3.71 6.47 -17.57
N ASP A 307 -4.25 5.48 -16.86
CA ASP A 307 -3.55 4.25 -16.47
C ASP A 307 -3.15 3.36 -17.67
N LEU A 308 -3.78 3.55 -18.83
CA LEU A 308 -3.44 2.79 -20.04
C LEU A 308 -2.05 3.17 -20.60
N ASP A 309 -1.48 4.31 -20.18
CA ASP A 309 -0.12 4.72 -20.50
C ASP A 309 0.86 4.27 -19.39
N ALA A 310 1.36 3.04 -19.52
CA ALA A 310 2.22 2.40 -18.53
C ALA A 310 3.53 3.16 -18.25
N GLN A 311 4.02 3.99 -19.18
CA GLN A 311 5.23 4.81 -18.96
C GLN A 311 4.99 5.89 -17.91
N GLN A 312 3.73 6.28 -17.72
CA GLN A 312 3.37 7.37 -16.83
C GLN A 312 2.98 6.92 -15.42
N ARG A 313 2.74 5.62 -15.25
CA ARG A 313 2.21 5.01 -14.03
C ARG A 313 3.24 5.03 -12.88
N PRO A 314 3.01 5.83 -11.81
CA PRO A 314 3.89 5.83 -10.66
C PRO A 314 3.90 4.47 -9.96
N LEU A 315 5.07 4.06 -9.49
CA LEU A 315 5.24 2.91 -8.60
C LEU A 315 5.61 3.40 -7.21
N VAL A 316 4.85 2.97 -6.20
CA VAL A 316 5.13 3.19 -4.78
C VAL A 316 5.83 1.95 -4.23
N ALA A 317 7.07 2.11 -3.79
CA ALA A 317 7.76 1.10 -2.99
C ALA A 317 7.51 1.38 -1.50
N LEU A 318 6.72 0.54 -0.85
CA LEU A 318 6.44 0.64 0.59
C LEU A 318 7.59 -0.02 1.36
N VAL A 319 8.54 0.80 1.81
CA VAL A 319 9.76 0.37 2.50
C VAL A 319 9.53 0.30 4.00
N HIS A 320 9.74 -0.86 4.61
CA HIS A 320 9.56 -1.03 6.06
C HIS A 320 10.43 -2.14 6.65
N ALA A 321 10.62 -2.11 7.97
CA ALA A 321 11.41 -3.10 8.69
C ALA A 321 10.56 -4.17 9.42
N PHE A 322 9.26 -4.22 9.15
CA PHE A 322 8.38 -5.28 9.67
C PHE A 322 8.58 -6.60 8.92
N ALA A 323 8.04 -7.68 9.49
CA ALA A 323 7.82 -8.91 8.75
C ALA A 323 6.97 -8.63 7.49
N PRO A 324 7.10 -9.43 6.42
CA PRO A 324 6.32 -9.23 5.22
C PRO A 324 4.82 -9.14 5.51
N LEU A 325 4.17 -8.08 5.04
CA LEU A 325 2.75 -7.80 5.22
C LEU A 325 1.87 -8.74 4.39
N GLY A 326 2.39 -9.22 3.26
CA GLY A 326 1.73 -10.19 2.39
C GLY A 326 0.65 -9.58 1.48
N GLU A 327 -0.12 -10.43 0.79
CA GLU A 327 -1.04 -10.03 -0.30
C GLU A 327 -2.10 -8.98 0.10
N ALA A 328 -2.42 -8.84 1.39
CA ALA A 328 -3.44 -7.91 1.85
C ALA A 328 -2.88 -6.55 2.32
N PHE A 329 -1.56 -6.32 2.27
CA PHE A 329 -0.90 -5.15 2.88
C PHE A 329 -1.33 -4.86 4.34
N GLY A 330 -1.90 -5.87 5.01
CA GLY A 330 -2.48 -5.82 6.36
C GLY A 330 -3.11 -4.48 6.74
N PHE A 331 -2.38 -3.75 7.58
CA PHE A 331 -2.73 -2.47 8.21
C PHE A 331 -2.94 -1.29 7.24
N PHE A 332 -2.62 -1.44 5.96
CA PHE A 332 -2.67 -0.39 4.93
C PHE A 332 -3.57 -0.72 3.73
N GLY A 333 -4.42 -1.76 3.82
CA GLY A 333 -5.19 -2.25 2.68
C GLY A 333 -6.09 -1.21 2.02
N LEU A 334 -6.63 -0.25 2.78
CA LEU A 334 -7.45 0.83 2.22
C LEU A 334 -6.62 1.95 1.60
N ALA A 335 -5.49 2.28 2.21
CA ALA A 335 -4.55 3.26 1.64
C ALA A 335 -4.04 2.77 0.28
N GLU A 336 -3.69 1.49 0.21
CA GLU A 336 -3.22 0.81 -0.98
C GLU A 336 -4.31 0.73 -2.06
N ARG A 337 -5.54 0.35 -1.69
CA ARG A 337 -6.68 0.37 -2.61
C ARG A 337 -6.95 1.76 -3.20
N SER A 338 -6.93 2.80 -2.36
CA SER A 338 -7.12 4.20 -2.80
C SER A 338 -6.09 4.62 -3.86
N LEU A 339 -4.81 4.26 -3.65
CA LEU A 339 -3.76 4.49 -4.64
C LEU A 339 -3.99 3.71 -5.93
N ARG A 340 -4.34 2.42 -5.82
CA ARG A 340 -4.63 1.59 -7.00
C ARG A 340 -5.76 2.15 -7.83
N LEU A 341 -6.80 2.73 -7.22
CA LEU A 341 -7.90 3.38 -7.93
C LEU A 341 -7.45 4.62 -8.72
N ARG A 342 -6.40 5.30 -8.27
CA ARG A 342 -5.76 6.42 -8.98
C ARG A 342 -4.63 5.96 -9.91
N GLY A 343 -4.57 4.67 -10.21
CA GLY A 343 -3.58 4.13 -11.13
C GLY A 343 -2.17 4.00 -10.55
N VAL A 344 -1.99 4.15 -9.25
CA VAL A 344 -0.67 3.96 -8.64
C VAL A 344 -0.45 2.47 -8.38
N GLU A 345 0.71 1.94 -8.80
CA GLU A 345 1.15 0.59 -8.44
C GLU A 345 1.82 0.63 -7.07
N VAL A 346 1.57 -0.36 -6.21
CA VAL A 346 2.19 -0.45 -4.88
C VAL A 346 2.89 -1.79 -4.75
N VAL A 347 4.15 -1.77 -4.35
CA VAL A 347 4.95 -2.96 -4.07
C VAL A 347 5.54 -2.87 -2.67
N GLU A 348 5.57 -4.01 -1.98
CA GLU A 348 6.14 -4.12 -0.64
C GLU A 348 7.66 -4.29 -0.71
N TRP A 349 8.41 -3.61 0.15
CA TRP A 349 9.85 -3.78 0.32
C TRP A 349 10.21 -3.93 1.80
N PRO A 350 10.15 -5.17 2.34
CA PRO A 350 10.64 -5.46 3.68
C PRO A 350 12.17 -5.45 3.68
N VAL A 351 12.79 -4.61 4.50
CA VAL A 351 14.26 -4.43 4.52
C VAL A 351 14.96 -5.15 5.66
N ALA A 352 14.22 -5.54 6.70
CA ALA A 352 14.77 -6.22 7.86
C ALA A 352 15.42 -7.55 7.46
N GLY A 353 16.68 -7.76 7.90
CA GLY A 353 17.44 -8.96 7.57
C GLY A 353 18.09 -8.90 6.18
N GLY A 354 18.27 -7.71 5.62
CA GLY A 354 18.93 -7.52 4.32
C GLY A 354 18.05 -7.84 3.11
N GLY A 355 16.74 -7.54 3.20
CA GLY A 355 15.80 -7.72 2.11
C GLY A 355 16.24 -6.98 0.83
N GLN A 356 16.24 -7.69 -0.30
CA GLN A 356 16.63 -7.13 -1.60
C GLN A 356 15.54 -6.20 -2.15
N GLU A 357 15.95 -5.24 -2.97
CA GLU A 357 15.02 -4.39 -3.72
C GLU A 357 14.07 -5.25 -4.57
N PRO A 358 12.75 -5.01 -4.54
CA PRO A 358 11.81 -5.75 -5.36
C PRO A 358 12.12 -5.59 -6.85
N ALA A 359 12.03 -6.68 -7.61
CA ALA A 359 12.29 -6.67 -9.05
C ALA A 359 11.42 -5.65 -9.81
N ALA A 360 10.21 -5.38 -9.32
CA ALA A 360 9.32 -4.37 -9.86
C ALA A 360 9.89 -2.94 -9.78
N VAL A 361 10.63 -2.61 -8.71
CA VAL A 361 11.30 -1.30 -8.57
C VAL A 361 12.41 -1.17 -9.60
N ALA A 362 13.24 -2.21 -9.75
CA ALA A 362 14.29 -2.23 -10.76
C ALA A 362 13.72 -2.15 -12.19
N ALA A 363 12.63 -2.87 -12.47
CA ALA A 363 11.94 -2.83 -13.75
C ALA A 363 11.32 -1.45 -14.04
N ALA A 364 10.67 -0.83 -13.04
CA ALA A 364 10.14 0.52 -13.15
C ALA A 364 11.24 1.54 -13.45
N ARG A 365 12.39 1.42 -12.78
CA ARG A 365 13.56 2.28 -13.01
C ARG A 365 14.09 2.14 -14.43
N ALA A 366 14.24 0.90 -14.90
CA ALA A 366 14.71 0.62 -16.26
C ALA A 366 13.73 1.14 -17.32
N ALA A 367 12.42 1.15 -17.02
CA ALA A 367 11.38 1.70 -17.88
C ALA A 367 11.24 3.24 -17.78
N GLY A 368 12.00 3.91 -16.90
CA GLY A 368 11.88 5.35 -16.67
C GLY A 368 10.58 5.77 -15.98
N ARG A 369 9.87 4.84 -15.32
CA ARG A 369 8.65 5.12 -14.58
C ARG A 369 8.97 5.91 -13.30
N PRO A 370 8.11 6.85 -12.87
CA PRO A 370 8.27 7.50 -11.58
C PRO A 370 8.22 6.48 -10.44
N ILE A 371 9.23 6.51 -9.56
CA ILE A 371 9.27 5.67 -8.35
C ILE A 371 9.19 6.57 -7.13
N VAL A 372 8.23 6.29 -6.26
CA VAL A 372 8.04 6.94 -4.98
C VAL A 372 8.35 5.95 -3.88
N HIS A 373 9.32 6.26 -3.02
CA HIS A 373 9.65 5.40 -1.89
C HIS A 373 8.90 5.90 -0.67
N THR A 374 7.94 5.12 -0.17
CA THR A 374 7.33 5.43 1.10
C THR A 374 7.99 4.65 2.21
N ILE A 375 8.73 5.36 3.06
CA ILE A 375 9.53 4.82 4.13
C ILE A 375 8.72 4.90 5.43
N VAL A 376 8.32 3.74 5.92
CA VAL A 376 7.55 3.57 7.15
C VAL A 376 8.50 3.40 8.32
N GLY A 377 8.80 4.51 9.02
CA GLY A 377 9.54 4.45 10.27
C GLY A 377 8.80 3.64 11.34
N PHE A 378 9.55 3.13 12.31
CA PHE A 378 9.01 2.47 13.50
C PHE A 378 9.88 2.79 14.70
N ASP A 379 9.31 2.77 15.91
CA ASP A 379 10.09 2.88 17.13
C ASP A 379 10.55 1.49 17.60
N PRO A 380 11.86 1.25 17.75
CA PRO A 380 12.37 0.00 18.33
C PRO A 380 12.03 -0.14 19.82
N GLY A 381 11.57 0.92 20.51
CA GLY A 381 11.09 0.86 21.89
C GLY A 381 9.66 0.37 22.02
N MET A 382 8.77 0.81 21.13
CA MET A 382 7.35 0.43 21.12
C MET A 382 7.16 -1.07 20.89
N VAL A 383 6.29 -1.66 21.70
CA VAL A 383 5.90 -3.07 21.62
C VAL A 383 4.69 -3.16 20.69
N ALA A 384 4.87 -3.69 19.48
CA ALA A 384 3.73 -4.08 18.65
C ALA A 384 2.94 -5.18 19.38
N GLY A 385 1.65 -4.94 19.62
CA GLY A 385 0.81 -5.84 20.40
C GLY A 385 0.67 -7.25 19.79
N ARG A 386 0.76 -8.26 20.68
CA ARG A 386 0.40 -9.69 20.54
C ARG A 386 1.18 -10.53 19.52
N GLY A 387 2.33 -11.03 19.96
CA GLY A 387 3.11 -12.12 19.36
C GLY A 387 4.46 -12.24 20.05
N GLU A 388 5.12 -13.41 20.00
CA GLU A 388 6.49 -13.59 20.53
C GLU A 388 7.40 -12.43 20.10
N GLN A 389 8.01 -11.79 21.09
CA GLN A 389 8.74 -10.55 20.89
C GLN A 389 10.04 -10.84 20.12
N PRO A 390 10.31 -10.13 19.02
CA PRO A 390 11.66 -10.10 18.49
C PRO A 390 12.59 -9.52 19.56
N ASP A 391 13.77 -10.11 19.71
CA ASP A 391 14.83 -9.58 20.56
C ASP A 391 15.07 -8.08 20.25
N ALA A 392 15.35 -7.28 21.28
CA ALA A 392 15.70 -5.88 21.14
C ALA A 392 16.88 -5.68 20.16
N SER A 393 17.80 -6.64 20.12
CA SER A 393 18.91 -6.67 19.15
C SER A 393 18.42 -6.75 17.70
N LEU A 394 17.42 -7.59 17.42
CA LEU A 394 16.82 -7.74 16.09
C LEU A 394 16.07 -6.47 15.67
N ARG A 395 15.36 -5.82 16.61
CA ARG A 395 14.68 -4.54 16.33
C ARG A 395 15.67 -3.42 16.02
N ALA A 396 16.78 -3.34 16.73
CA ALA A 396 17.83 -2.38 16.45
C ALA A 396 18.49 -2.64 15.08
N ALA A 397 18.76 -3.91 14.74
CA ALA A 397 19.27 -4.28 13.43
C ALA A 397 18.30 -3.92 12.29
N ALA A 398 17.00 -4.19 12.49
CA ALA A 398 15.95 -3.83 11.53
C ALA A 398 15.84 -2.31 11.31
N LEU A 399 15.99 -1.50 12.38
CA LEU A 399 16.08 -0.04 12.25
C LEU A 399 17.32 0.37 11.47
N GLY A 400 18.48 -0.25 11.72
CA GLY A 400 19.70 0.00 10.97
C GLY A 400 19.56 -0.31 9.48
N ASP A 401 18.88 -1.41 9.14
CA ASP A 401 18.56 -1.76 7.75
C ASP A 401 17.68 -0.70 7.08
N LEU A 402 16.64 -0.23 7.78
CA LEU A 402 15.74 0.82 7.29
C LEU A 402 16.46 2.16 7.06
N VAL A 403 17.30 2.58 8.00
CA VAL A 403 18.09 3.81 7.88
C VAL A 403 19.04 3.72 6.69
N ARG A 404 19.76 2.60 6.54
CA ARG A 404 20.67 2.38 5.40
C ARG A 404 19.95 2.45 4.06
N VAL A 405 18.76 1.83 3.94
CA VAL A 405 17.97 1.93 2.70
C VAL A 405 17.46 3.36 2.49
N THR A 406 17.04 4.05 3.55
CA THR A 406 16.61 5.45 3.49
C THR A 406 17.72 6.36 2.98
N GLU A 407 18.92 6.27 3.55
CA GLU A 407 20.09 7.04 3.12
C GLU A 407 20.48 6.73 1.67
N SER A 408 20.42 5.46 1.27
CA SER A 408 20.68 5.02 -0.10
C SER A 408 19.68 5.63 -1.09
N VAL A 409 18.38 5.50 -0.82
CA VAL A 409 17.29 6.05 -1.66
C VAL A 409 17.43 7.56 -1.79
N LEU A 410 17.56 8.26 -0.65
CA LEU A 410 17.67 9.71 -0.65
C LEU A 410 18.98 10.14 -1.34
N GLY A 411 20.08 9.44 -1.10
CA GLY A 411 21.42 9.73 -1.66
C GLY A 411 21.47 9.55 -3.17
N ALA A 412 20.77 8.54 -3.70
CA ALA A 412 20.61 8.30 -5.12
C ALA A 412 19.65 9.28 -5.82
N GLY A 413 19.14 10.30 -5.11
CA GLY A 413 18.23 11.27 -5.69
C GLY A 413 16.78 10.79 -5.81
N GLY A 414 16.41 9.67 -5.18
CA GLY A 414 15.06 9.13 -5.24
C GLY A 414 14.02 10.03 -4.55
N SER A 415 12.81 10.07 -5.11
CA SER A 415 11.67 10.70 -4.45
C SER A 415 11.17 9.85 -3.29
N ALA A 416 10.92 10.47 -2.13
CA ALA A 416 10.54 9.73 -0.93
C ALA A 416 9.52 10.45 -0.05
N LEU A 417 8.59 9.68 0.53
CA LEU A 417 7.78 10.06 1.69
C LEU A 417 8.36 9.36 2.92
N VAL A 418 8.96 10.11 3.83
CA VAL A 418 9.57 9.59 5.05
C VAL A 418 8.64 9.88 6.23
N MET A 419 8.16 8.82 6.87
CA MET A 419 7.30 8.91 8.03
C MET A 419 8.11 8.61 9.28
N VAL A 420 8.29 9.61 10.12
CA VAL A 420 9.09 9.51 11.34
C VAL A 420 8.16 9.48 12.54
N PRO A 421 7.91 8.30 13.15
CA PRO A 421 7.11 8.22 14.36
C PRO A 421 7.89 8.80 15.56
N PRO A 422 7.21 8.99 16.71
CA PRO A 422 7.89 9.26 17.97
C PRO A 422 8.95 8.19 18.28
N SER A 423 10.11 8.59 18.78
CA SER A 423 11.28 7.73 18.96
C SER A 423 11.71 7.65 20.42
N SER A 424 11.73 6.43 20.97
CA SER A 424 12.20 6.18 22.34
C SER A 424 13.72 6.35 22.50
N LEU A 425 14.47 6.38 21.38
CA LEU A 425 15.90 6.71 21.38
C LEU A 425 16.07 8.22 21.62
N ALA A 426 15.35 9.02 20.84
CA ALA A 426 15.33 10.49 20.96
C ALA A 426 14.86 10.95 22.34
N ALA A 427 13.79 10.36 22.86
CA ALA A 427 13.30 10.66 24.21
C ALA A 427 14.34 10.38 25.32
N ARG A 428 15.30 9.48 25.09
CA ARG A 428 16.42 9.17 26.00
C ARG A 428 17.69 9.97 25.72
N GLY A 429 17.62 10.96 24.82
CA GLY A 429 18.73 11.83 24.45
C GLY A 429 19.70 11.24 23.40
N ALA A 430 19.43 10.05 22.88
CA ALA A 430 20.17 9.52 21.73
C ALA A 430 19.56 10.06 20.43
N PRO A 431 20.36 10.35 19.39
CA PRO A 431 19.80 10.94 18.19
C PRO A 431 19.00 9.89 17.39
N ASP A 432 17.89 10.30 16.78
CA ASP A 432 17.08 9.42 15.94
C ASP A 432 17.71 9.30 14.55
N PRO A 433 18.16 8.11 14.13
CA PRO A 433 18.87 7.96 12.86
C PRO A 433 17.98 8.20 11.64
N LEU A 434 16.66 7.99 11.75
CA LEU A 434 15.75 8.26 10.63
C LEU A 434 15.48 9.77 10.49
N ALA A 435 15.38 10.50 11.60
CA ALA A 435 15.29 11.96 11.61
C ALA A 435 16.57 12.61 11.04
N GLN A 436 17.75 12.13 11.46
CA GLN A 436 19.04 12.63 10.97
C GLN A 436 19.19 12.55 9.45
N ALA A 437 18.68 11.49 8.81
CA ALA A 437 18.75 11.32 7.36
C ALA A 437 18.07 12.47 6.58
N LEU A 438 17.16 13.22 7.22
CA LEU A 438 16.43 14.35 6.63
C LEU A 438 17.07 15.72 6.91
N GLU A 439 17.98 15.83 7.88
CA GLU A 439 18.61 17.11 8.26
C GLU A 439 19.35 17.76 7.09
N ARG A 440 20.00 16.95 6.25
CA ARG A 440 20.69 17.43 5.04
C ARG A 440 19.76 18.14 4.05
N PHE A 441 18.46 17.87 4.09
CA PHE A 441 17.45 18.56 3.27
C PHE A 441 16.89 19.82 3.95
N GLY A 442 17.42 20.23 5.10
CA GLY A 442 16.91 21.35 5.89
C GLY A 442 15.63 21.01 6.65
N ILE A 443 15.40 19.72 6.97
CA ILE A 443 14.25 19.26 7.74
C ILE A 443 14.74 18.61 9.03
N ALA A 444 14.67 19.34 10.14
CA ALA A 444 14.99 18.82 11.46
C ALA A 444 13.70 18.32 12.15
N ILE A 445 13.70 17.08 12.65
CA ILE A 445 12.51 16.46 13.27
C ILE A 445 12.77 16.24 14.75
N ASP A 446 11.87 16.73 15.59
CA ASP A 446 11.89 16.50 17.03
C ASP A 446 11.13 15.22 17.40
N SER A 447 11.70 14.07 17.05
CA SER A 447 11.03 12.78 17.30
C SER A 447 11.02 12.37 18.78
N ALA A 448 11.70 13.11 19.65
CA ALA A 448 11.67 12.88 21.10
C ALA A 448 10.32 13.27 21.71
N ARG A 449 9.64 14.27 21.12
CA ARG A 449 8.47 14.92 21.73
C ARG A 449 7.25 14.87 20.82
N ILE A 450 6.12 14.55 21.40
CA ILE A 450 4.83 14.49 20.70
C ILE A 450 4.03 15.77 20.94
N LEU A 451 3.33 16.26 19.91
CA LEU A 451 2.42 17.38 20.03
C LEU A 451 1.10 16.92 20.64
N LEU A 452 0.81 17.42 21.83
CA LEU A 452 -0.45 17.21 22.54
C LEU A 452 -1.29 18.48 22.51
N GLY A 453 -2.60 18.29 22.59
CA GLY A 453 -3.57 19.37 22.73
C GLY A 453 -4.45 19.15 23.95
N GLU A 454 -5.02 20.22 24.48
CA GLU A 454 -6.01 20.16 25.55
C GLU A 454 -7.30 20.79 25.09
N VAL A 455 -8.40 20.07 25.27
CA VAL A 455 -9.74 20.52 24.92
C VAL A 455 -10.61 20.52 26.17
N GLY A 456 -11.33 21.62 26.37
CA GLY A 456 -12.34 21.72 27.43
C GLY A 456 -13.62 20.98 27.01
N ALA A 457 -14.05 20.02 27.83
CA ALA A 457 -15.34 19.35 27.73
C ALA A 457 -16.17 19.74 28.97
N GLY A 458 -16.81 20.91 28.93
CA GLY A 458 -17.46 21.51 30.09
C GLY A 458 -16.42 21.96 31.13
N SER A 459 -16.52 21.44 32.36
CA SER A 459 -15.54 21.68 33.44
C SER A 459 -14.32 20.75 33.38
N LEU A 460 -14.38 19.68 32.58
CA LEU A 460 -13.29 18.72 32.45
C LEU A 460 -12.30 19.21 31.38
N ARG A 461 -11.01 19.14 31.70
CA ARG A 461 -9.94 19.32 30.71
C ARG A 461 -9.47 17.94 30.29
N VAL A 462 -9.49 17.67 28.99
CA VAL A 462 -9.07 16.38 28.43
C VAL A 462 -7.87 16.62 27.52
N VAL A 463 -6.79 15.88 27.80
CA VAL A 463 -5.62 15.85 26.93
C VAL A 463 -5.94 14.97 25.72
N GLN A 464 -5.68 15.51 24.54
CA GLN A 464 -5.83 14.85 23.25
C GLN A 464 -4.45 14.56 22.69
N THR A 465 -4.23 13.27 22.42
CA THR A 465 -3.08 12.78 21.66
C THR A 465 -3.30 12.91 20.16
N GLU A 466 -4.53 13.17 19.74
CA GLU A 466 -4.88 13.34 18.34
C GLU A 466 -4.92 14.82 17.97
N THR A 467 -4.19 15.18 16.93
CA THR A 467 -4.28 16.49 16.29
C THR A 467 -5.19 16.40 15.09
N ARG A 468 -6.26 17.22 15.09
CA ARG A 468 -7.14 17.38 13.92
C ARG A 468 -6.75 18.64 13.15
N VAL A 469 -6.52 18.47 11.85
CA VAL A 469 -6.22 19.56 10.93
C VAL A 469 -7.34 19.65 9.91
N LEU A 470 -7.77 20.88 9.61
CA LEU A 470 -8.78 21.17 8.60
C LEU A 470 -8.23 22.16 7.57
N ASP A 471 -7.49 23.14 8.05
CA ASP A 471 -6.69 24.06 7.25
C ASP A 471 -5.20 23.73 7.48
N PRO A 472 -4.48 23.25 6.46
CA PRO A 472 -3.05 22.94 6.57
C PRO A 472 -2.16 24.19 6.58
N MET A 473 -2.71 25.39 6.33
CA MET A 473 -2.03 26.70 6.34
C MET A 473 -0.79 26.75 5.44
N SER A 474 -0.92 26.24 4.21
CA SER A 474 0.19 26.18 3.25
C SER A 474 -0.30 26.25 1.81
N GLU A 475 0.48 26.90 0.95
CA GLU A 475 0.25 26.97 -0.51
C GLU A 475 0.85 25.77 -1.26
N HIS A 476 1.39 24.77 -0.54
CA HIS A 476 1.92 23.58 -1.16
C HIS A 476 0.80 22.80 -1.90
N PRO A 477 1.00 22.26 -3.11
CA PRO A 477 -0.05 21.55 -3.85
C PRO A 477 -0.74 20.43 -3.05
N VAL A 478 0.05 19.64 -2.31
CA VAL A 478 -0.47 18.59 -1.40
C VAL A 478 -1.37 19.17 -0.31
N ALA A 479 -1.02 20.34 0.24
CA ALA A 479 -1.82 21.01 1.26
C ALA A 479 -3.14 21.52 0.67
N MET A 480 -3.10 22.14 -0.52
CA MET A 480 -4.31 22.60 -1.22
C MET A 480 -5.28 21.46 -1.53
N ALA A 481 -4.77 20.27 -1.92
CA ALA A 481 -5.62 19.11 -2.20
C ALA A 481 -6.44 18.66 -0.96
N ILE A 482 -5.87 18.81 0.24
CA ILE A 482 -6.51 18.40 1.50
C ILE A 482 -7.19 19.53 2.26
N GLU A 483 -7.12 20.77 1.76
CA GLU A 483 -7.72 21.93 2.42
C GLU A 483 -9.22 21.71 2.63
N GLY A 484 -9.74 21.99 3.83
CA GLY A 484 -11.14 21.77 4.16
C GLY A 484 -11.55 20.30 4.36
N LEU A 485 -10.62 19.35 4.24
CA LEU A 485 -10.85 17.95 4.59
C LEU A 485 -10.35 17.66 6.00
N PRO A 486 -11.15 16.99 6.85
CA PRO A 486 -10.71 16.65 8.19
C PRO A 486 -9.57 15.62 8.09
N LEU A 487 -8.40 16.01 8.60
CA LEU A 487 -7.20 15.20 8.73
C LEU A 487 -6.99 14.88 10.21
N ARG A 488 -6.62 13.64 10.52
CA ARG A 488 -6.30 13.18 11.88
C ARG A 488 -4.88 12.63 11.93
N LEU A 489 -4.07 13.22 12.79
CA LEU A 489 -2.70 12.78 13.10
C LEU A 489 -2.64 12.33 14.56
N VAL A 490 -2.18 11.11 14.82
CA VAL A 490 -2.02 10.57 16.18
C VAL A 490 -0.61 10.90 16.69
N ALA A 491 -0.49 11.51 17.87
CA ALA A 491 0.78 11.87 18.49
C ALA A 491 1.84 12.45 17.50
N PRO A 492 1.49 13.47 16.69
CA PRO A 492 2.40 13.96 15.68
C PRO A 492 3.64 14.58 16.33
N VAL A 493 4.82 14.31 15.78
CA VAL A 493 6.06 15.00 16.13
C VAL A 493 6.22 16.26 15.26
N THR A 494 6.98 17.22 15.76
CA THR A 494 7.13 18.51 15.09
C THR A 494 8.41 18.59 14.28
N LEU A 495 8.37 19.40 13.23
CA LEU A 495 9.47 19.63 12.31
C LEU A 495 9.88 21.10 12.38
N ARG A 496 11.17 21.37 12.19
CA ARG A 496 11.73 22.69 11.98
C ARG A 496 12.39 22.72 10.61
N LEU A 497 12.23 23.85 9.93
CA LEU A 497 12.84 24.07 8.63
C LEU A 497 14.13 24.86 8.86
N GLU A 498 15.25 24.27 8.48
CA GLU A 498 16.59 24.81 8.66
C GLU A 498 17.27 24.98 7.29
N ALA A 499 18.48 25.54 7.29
CA ALA A 499 19.28 25.59 6.07
C ALA A 499 19.67 24.16 5.65
N ALA A 500 19.44 23.81 4.39
CA ALA A 500 19.88 22.54 3.85
C ALA A 500 21.39 22.49 3.65
N ASP A 501 21.93 21.29 3.51
CA ASP A 501 23.34 21.08 3.18
C ASP A 501 23.64 21.67 1.79
N GLU A 502 24.60 22.60 1.72
CA GLU A 502 25.04 23.25 0.49
C GLU A 502 25.54 22.25 -0.56
N SER A 503 26.02 21.07 -0.12
CA SER A 503 26.44 19.98 -1.01
C SER A 503 25.31 19.44 -1.88
N LEU A 504 24.05 19.63 -1.47
CA LEU A 504 22.87 19.21 -2.22
C LEU A 504 22.42 20.24 -3.26
N GLY A 505 23.07 21.40 -3.33
CA GLY A 505 22.68 22.53 -4.17
C GLY A 505 21.52 23.33 -3.58
N GLN A 506 20.75 24.01 -4.45
CA GLN A 506 19.60 24.80 -4.00
C GLN A 506 18.43 23.86 -3.62
N VAL A 507 18.26 23.63 -2.32
CA VAL A 507 17.11 22.93 -1.76
C VAL A 507 16.06 23.95 -1.33
N ARG A 508 14.83 23.78 -1.80
CA ARG A 508 13.66 24.56 -1.36
C ARG A 508 12.87 23.75 -0.35
N THR A 509 12.76 24.27 0.88
CA THR A 509 11.93 23.68 1.93
C THR A 509 10.63 24.45 2.13
N LEU A 510 9.54 23.75 2.47
CA LEU A 510 8.25 24.36 2.79
C LEU A 510 7.48 23.51 3.80
N GLY A 511 6.84 24.14 4.78
CA GLY A 511 5.91 23.46 5.68
C GLY A 511 4.60 23.15 4.95
N VAL A 512 4.28 21.87 4.77
CA VAL A 512 3.09 21.38 4.04
C VAL A 512 1.86 21.37 4.95
N ILE A 513 2.00 20.88 6.17
CA ILE A 513 0.93 20.87 7.17
C ILE A 513 1.42 21.60 8.40
N ARG A 514 0.70 22.66 8.76
CA ARG A 514 0.97 23.46 9.95
C ARG A 514 -0.22 23.40 10.91
N VAL A 515 0.08 23.33 12.20
CA VAL A 515 -0.90 23.29 13.28
C VAL A 515 -0.78 24.59 14.07
N PRO A 516 -1.86 25.39 14.21
CA PRO A 516 -1.80 26.63 14.96
C PRO A 516 -1.30 26.41 16.40
N ALA A 517 -0.40 27.26 16.88
CA ALA A 517 -0.06 27.33 18.30
C ALA A 517 -1.26 27.88 19.08
N ARG A 518 -2.04 26.98 19.70
CA ARG A 518 -3.15 27.33 20.58
C ARG A 518 -2.68 27.30 22.03
N GLY A 519 -3.30 28.10 22.91
CA GLY A 519 -2.95 28.19 24.35
C GLY A 519 -3.13 26.91 25.18
N GLY A 520 -3.43 25.77 24.54
CA GLY A 520 -3.51 24.45 25.16
C GLY A 520 -2.78 23.36 24.37
N ALA A 521 -1.90 23.72 23.43
CA ALA A 521 -1.03 22.76 22.74
C ALA A 521 0.39 22.83 23.30
N TRP A 522 1.05 21.69 23.49
CA TRP A 522 2.42 21.59 24.01
C TRP A 522 3.15 20.37 23.45
N LEU A 523 4.47 20.35 23.61
CA LEU A 523 5.29 19.17 23.32
C LEU A 523 5.53 18.37 24.60
N GLU A 524 5.35 17.05 24.51
CA GLU A 524 5.52 16.13 25.63
C GLU A 524 6.66 15.14 25.32
N GLY A 525 7.69 15.15 26.16
CA GLY A 525 8.84 14.24 26.03
C GLY A 525 8.71 12.95 26.83
N GLU A 526 7.86 12.93 27.85
CA GLU A 526 7.62 11.75 28.68
C GLU A 526 6.30 11.09 28.28
N TRP A 527 6.39 10.11 27.39
CA TRP A 527 5.26 9.30 26.95
C TRP A 527 5.59 7.81 27.18
N PRO A 528 4.64 7.00 27.70
CA PRO A 528 4.91 5.60 28.00
C PRO A 528 5.10 4.77 26.72
N ALA A 529 5.92 3.72 26.80
CA ALA A 529 6.14 2.78 25.69
C ALA A 529 4.90 1.91 25.35
N GLN A 530 3.84 1.99 26.15
CA GLN A 530 2.56 1.32 25.95
C GLN A 530 1.45 2.36 25.74
N GLY A 531 1.50 3.01 24.58
CA GLY A 531 0.49 4.00 24.18
C GLY A 531 0.84 5.42 24.61
N TYR A 532 0.33 6.41 23.87
CA TYR A 532 0.64 7.83 24.05
C TYR A 532 -0.09 8.45 25.25
N GLU A 533 -0.15 7.79 26.41
CA GLU A 533 -0.85 8.33 27.57
C GLU A 533 -0.07 9.52 28.18
N PRO A 534 -0.70 10.68 28.37
CA PRO A 534 -0.03 11.87 28.88
C PRO A 534 0.26 11.75 30.37
N GLY A 535 1.47 12.11 30.80
CA GLY A 535 1.83 12.08 32.22
C GLY A 535 3.00 12.97 32.65
N GLY A 536 3.70 13.62 31.72
CA GLY A 536 4.96 14.31 32.01
C GLY A 536 4.92 15.84 32.02
N VAL A 537 6.13 16.40 31.91
CA VAL A 537 6.40 17.84 31.95
C VAL A 537 6.01 18.50 30.64
N ARG A 538 5.09 19.47 30.73
CA ARG A 538 4.66 20.27 29.58
C ARG A 538 5.75 21.26 29.16
N ASP A 539 6.39 21.04 28.01
CA ASP A 539 7.26 22.06 27.42
C ASP A 539 6.42 23.21 26.87
N ALA A 540 6.79 24.45 27.18
CA ALA A 540 6.05 25.61 26.71
C ALA A 540 6.03 25.67 25.17
N ALA A 541 4.88 26.04 24.60
CA ALA A 541 4.73 26.22 23.16
C ALA A 541 5.77 27.25 22.62
N PRO A 542 6.37 27.03 21.43
CA PRO A 542 7.29 27.92 20.77
C PRO A 542 6.50 29.13 20.28
N GLY A 543 6.41 30.15 21.12
CA GLY A 543 5.88 31.46 20.74
C GLY A 543 4.52 31.41 20.05
N ALA A 544 4.31 32.34 19.10
CA ALA A 544 3.06 32.51 18.36
C ALA A 544 3.05 31.76 17.01
N GLU A 545 4.11 31.04 16.64
CA GLU A 545 4.24 30.44 15.31
C GLU A 545 3.55 29.08 15.22
N PRO A 546 2.89 28.74 14.09
CA PRO A 546 2.34 27.41 13.88
C PRO A 546 3.41 26.32 13.88
N TRP A 547 3.09 25.18 14.49
CA TRP A 547 3.91 23.97 14.46
C TRP A 547 3.89 23.33 13.07
N VAL A 548 5.05 23.01 12.51
CA VAL A 548 5.10 22.21 11.27
C VAL A 548 5.05 20.73 11.66
N VAL A 549 4.11 19.97 11.09
CA VAL A 549 3.98 18.52 11.32
C VAL A 549 4.21 17.71 10.04
N MET A 550 4.27 18.39 8.90
CA MET A 550 4.73 17.84 7.63
C MET A 550 5.47 18.91 6.83
N ALA A 551 6.59 18.52 6.21
CA ALA A 551 7.44 19.40 5.40
C ALA A 551 7.79 18.75 4.07
N SER A 552 8.06 19.60 3.08
CA SER A 552 8.58 19.21 1.77
C SER A 552 9.98 19.77 1.58
N ALA A 553 10.84 19.03 0.89
CA ALA A 553 12.07 19.51 0.30
C ALA A 553 12.11 19.17 -1.19
N GLU A 554 12.45 20.13 -2.04
CA GLU A 554 12.63 19.94 -3.47
C GLU A 554 14.02 20.46 -3.87
N ARG A 555 14.74 19.68 -4.69
CA ARG A 555 15.97 20.14 -5.34
C ARG A 555 16.02 19.70 -6.79
N ALA A 556 16.70 20.50 -7.60
CA ALA A 556 17.04 20.18 -8.97
C ALA A 556 18.56 20.24 -9.13
N GLY A 557 19.14 19.36 -9.94
CA GLY A 557 20.57 19.42 -10.20
C GLY A 557 21.19 18.14 -10.76
N PRO A 558 22.50 18.19 -11.06
CA PRO A 558 23.27 17.03 -11.51
C PRO A 558 23.21 15.90 -10.48
N GLY A 559 23.07 14.65 -10.95
CA GLY A 559 23.01 13.47 -10.07
C GLY A 559 21.60 13.13 -9.55
N VAL A 560 20.58 13.90 -9.93
CA VAL A 560 19.18 13.59 -9.61
C VAL A 560 18.51 12.90 -10.81
N PRO A 561 18.06 11.64 -10.67
CA PRO A 561 17.29 10.96 -11.70
C PRO A 561 16.04 11.77 -12.08
N GLY A 562 15.81 11.98 -13.38
CA GLY A 562 14.68 12.79 -13.87
C GLY A 562 14.81 14.30 -13.62
N GLY A 563 15.98 14.79 -13.14
CA GLY A 563 16.29 16.21 -12.99
C GLY A 563 15.68 16.89 -11.76
N ARG A 564 14.85 16.19 -10.98
CA ARG A 564 14.20 16.73 -9.78
C ARG A 564 14.00 15.66 -8.70
N GLN A 565 14.41 15.98 -7.47
CA GLN A 565 14.23 15.13 -6.30
C GLN A 565 13.24 15.82 -5.37
N ARG A 566 12.24 15.05 -4.91
CA ARG A 566 11.23 15.52 -3.98
C ARG A 566 11.21 14.64 -2.74
N VAL A 567 11.20 15.27 -1.58
CA VAL A 567 11.10 14.60 -0.29
C VAL A 567 9.95 15.20 0.48
N LEU A 568 9.09 14.34 1.02
CA LEU A 568 8.10 14.71 2.03
C LEU A 568 8.49 14.04 3.33
N ALA A 569 8.44 14.78 4.42
CA ALA A 569 8.64 14.27 5.77
C ALA A 569 7.39 14.56 6.59
N ILE A 570 6.84 13.55 7.26
CA ILE A 570 5.70 13.70 8.16
C ILE A 570 6.01 13.04 9.50
N GLY A 571 5.71 13.77 10.57
CA GLY A 571 6.00 13.37 11.94
C GLY A 571 5.02 12.34 12.52
N ASN A 572 4.64 11.30 11.76
CA ASN A 572 3.88 10.13 12.21
C ASN A 572 3.65 9.19 11.01
N ASN A 573 3.47 7.89 11.23
CA ASN A 573 3.01 6.90 10.26
C ASN A 573 1.59 6.35 10.53
N GLU A 574 0.97 6.57 11.70
CA GLU A 574 -0.36 6.01 12.03
C GLU A 574 -1.52 6.63 11.22
N TRP A 575 -1.32 7.79 10.61
CA TRP A 575 -2.38 8.48 9.85
C TRP A 575 -2.81 7.70 8.60
N MET A 576 -1.94 6.85 8.03
CA MET A 576 -2.24 6.09 6.82
C MET A 576 -2.83 4.69 7.09
N ASN A 577 -3.01 4.31 8.36
CA ASN A 577 -3.51 2.99 8.68
C ASN A 577 -5.01 2.84 8.47
N ASP A 578 -5.47 1.61 8.24
CA ASP A 578 -6.88 1.33 7.97
C ASP A 578 -7.80 1.76 9.12
N ARG A 579 -7.32 1.76 10.37
CA ARG A 579 -8.10 2.25 11.52
C ARG A 579 -8.30 3.77 11.48
N ALA A 580 -7.33 4.52 10.97
CA ALA A 580 -7.40 5.96 10.79
C ALA A 580 -8.23 6.30 9.55
N LEU A 581 -8.13 5.52 8.48
CA LEU A 581 -8.88 5.72 7.23
C LEU A 581 -10.37 5.32 7.35
N ASN A 582 -10.71 4.31 8.15
CA ASN A 582 -12.10 3.83 8.32
C ASN A 582 -12.95 4.62 9.32
N GLN A 583 -12.47 5.75 9.84
CA GLN A 583 -13.26 6.50 10.82
C GLN A 583 -14.43 7.18 10.12
N SER A 584 -15.64 6.74 10.44
CA SER A 584 -16.89 7.37 10.00
C SER A 584 -17.74 7.76 11.20
N GLU A 585 -18.54 8.80 11.02
CA GLU A 585 -19.55 9.26 11.98
C GLU A 585 -20.86 9.47 11.25
N VAL A 586 -21.98 9.24 11.94
CA VAL A 586 -23.30 9.49 11.39
C VAL A 586 -23.75 10.90 11.77
N VAL A 587 -23.76 11.83 10.81
CA VAL A 587 -24.26 13.21 10.97
C VAL A 587 -25.58 13.33 10.24
N ASP A 588 -26.66 13.71 10.92
CA ASP A 588 -28.02 13.80 10.36
C ASP A 588 -28.49 12.49 9.68
N GLY A 589 -28.11 11.34 10.24
CA GLY A 589 -28.42 10.01 9.69
C GLY A 589 -27.52 9.59 8.51
N ARG A 590 -26.45 10.33 8.24
CA ARG A 590 -25.55 10.14 7.08
C ARG A 590 -24.16 9.71 7.54
N PRO A 591 -23.59 8.59 7.07
CA PRO A 591 -22.20 8.28 7.35
C PRO A 591 -21.29 9.28 6.61
N VAL A 592 -20.44 9.97 7.35
CA VAL A 592 -19.43 10.90 6.84
C VAL A 592 -18.06 10.44 7.35
N SER A 593 -17.07 10.38 6.47
CA SER A 593 -15.70 10.08 6.90
C SER A 593 -15.18 11.21 7.78
N ARG A 594 -14.69 10.88 8.98
CA ARG A 594 -14.08 11.84 9.92
C ARG A 594 -12.63 12.18 9.55
N THR A 595 -12.06 11.45 8.60
CA THR A 595 -10.63 11.48 8.28
C THR A 595 -10.39 11.44 6.77
N ALA A 596 -11.32 11.96 5.97
CA ALA A 596 -11.23 11.99 4.52
C ALA A 596 -9.92 12.64 4.02
N GLY A 597 -9.37 13.58 4.79
CA GLY A 597 -8.09 14.21 4.51
C GLY A 597 -6.90 13.25 4.55
N ASN A 598 -6.97 12.14 5.28
CA ASN A 598 -5.86 11.18 5.37
C ASN A 598 -5.67 10.41 4.04
N ALA A 599 -6.75 9.91 3.44
CA ALA A 599 -6.67 9.21 2.15
C ALA A 599 -6.23 10.17 1.04
N GLU A 600 -6.76 11.40 1.05
CA GLU A 600 -6.38 12.44 0.08
C GLU A 600 -4.93 12.89 0.25
N LEU A 601 -4.46 13.07 1.50
CA LEU A 601 -3.07 13.40 1.80
C LEU A 601 -2.11 12.36 1.21
N TRP A 602 -2.44 11.08 1.37
CA TRP A 602 -1.63 9.99 0.85
C TRP A 602 -1.52 10.04 -0.68
N ALA A 603 -2.66 10.12 -1.36
CA ALA A 603 -2.70 10.17 -2.82
C ALA A 603 -2.01 11.42 -3.38
N ALA A 604 -2.32 12.59 -2.84
CA ALA A 604 -1.70 13.86 -3.23
C ALA A 604 -0.18 13.85 -3.03
N SER A 605 0.29 13.28 -1.90
CA SER A 605 1.72 13.13 -1.62
C SER A 605 2.41 12.27 -2.67
N VAL A 606 1.83 11.11 -3.02
CA VAL A 606 2.41 10.22 -4.03
C VAL A 606 2.46 10.87 -5.41
N LEU A 607 1.36 11.51 -5.85
CA LEU A 607 1.32 12.16 -7.15
C LEU A 607 2.33 13.32 -7.22
N TRP A 608 2.44 14.13 -6.17
CA TRP A 608 3.45 15.18 -6.09
C TRP A 608 4.87 14.60 -6.14
N LEU A 609 5.17 13.56 -5.34
CA LEU A 609 6.49 12.91 -5.35
C LEU A 609 6.83 12.26 -6.69
N ALA A 610 5.83 11.79 -7.43
CA ALA A 610 5.96 11.24 -8.77
C ALA A 610 6.10 12.31 -9.87
N GLY A 611 6.08 13.60 -9.52
CA GLY A 611 6.19 14.70 -10.48
C GLY A 611 4.91 15.01 -11.24
N ARG A 612 3.76 14.57 -10.73
CA ARG A 612 2.42 14.72 -11.33
C ARG A 612 1.66 15.90 -10.74
N ASP A 613 2.28 17.08 -10.74
CA ASP A 613 1.73 18.29 -10.11
C ASP A 613 0.33 18.65 -10.65
N ASP A 614 0.08 18.40 -11.93
CA ASP A 614 -1.20 18.61 -12.63
C ASP A 614 -2.31 17.64 -12.17
N GLN A 615 -1.94 16.54 -11.55
CA GLN A 615 -2.85 15.53 -11.01
C GLN A 615 -3.00 15.62 -9.49
N VAL A 616 -2.29 16.55 -8.83
CA VAL A 616 -2.50 16.86 -7.40
C VAL A 616 -3.78 17.69 -7.26
N VAL A 617 -4.90 17.03 -7.50
CA VAL A 617 -6.24 17.59 -7.35
C VAL A 617 -6.99 16.79 -6.30
N ARG A 618 -7.94 17.44 -5.62
CA ARG A 618 -8.81 16.78 -4.66
C ARG A 618 -9.69 15.74 -5.38
N GLY A 619 -9.73 14.52 -4.85
CA GLY A 619 -10.61 13.48 -5.39
C GLY A 619 -12.09 13.74 -5.07
N ALA A 620 -12.99 13.04 -5.76
CA ALA A 620 -14.44 13.20 -5.65
C ALA A 620 -14.97 12.93 -4.24
N ALA A 621 -14.39 11.97 -3.53
CA ALA A 621 -14.74 11.70 -2.14
C ALA A 621 -14.37 12.87 -1.21
N GLY A 622 -13.20 13.49 -1.43
CA GLY A 622 -12.80 14.69 -0.73
C GLY A 622 -13.71 15.87 -1.06
N GLU A 623 -13.96 16.12 -2.35
CA GLU A 623 -14.79 17.25 -2.80
C GLU A 623 -16.21 17.20 -2.21
N ALA A 624 -16.82 16.01 -2.15
CA ALA A 624 -18.13 15.85 -1.53
C ALA A 624 -18.14 16.18 -0.02
N VAL A 625 -17.05 15.89 0.70
CA VAL A 625 -16.91 16.25 2.12
C VAL A 625 -16.66 17.75 2.25
N ALA A 626 -15.79 18.34 1.43
CA ALA A 626 -15.45 19.76 1.49
C ALA A 626 -16.69 20.67 1.33
N ILE A 627 -17.62 20.32 0.44
CA ILE A 627 -18.87 21.07 0.23
C ILE A 627 -19.76 21.08 1.49
N GLY A 628 -19.67 20.05 2.33
CA GLY A 628 -20.45 19.93 3.57
C GLY A 628 -19.82 20.56 4.80
N VAL A 629 -18.54 20.93 4.75
CA VAL A 629 -17.84 21.50 5.90
C VAL A 629 -18.03 23.01 5.93
N VAL A 630 -18.61 23.53 7.01
CA VAL A 630 -18.65 24.97 7.25
C VAL A 630 -17.21 25.44 7.49
N PRO A 631 -16.65 26.32 6.63
CA PRO A 631 -15.29 26.80 6.80
C PRO A 631 -15.14 27.50 8.15
N ALA A 632 -13.93 27.45 8.71
CA ALA A 632 -13.64 28.07 10.00
C ALA A 632 -14.00 29.57 9.95
N ILE A 633 -14.99 29.99 10.75
CA ILE A 633 -15.37 31.38 10.86
C ILE A 633 -14.26 32.10 11.63
N GLU A 634 -13.65 33.11 10.99
CA GLU A 634 -12.64 33.96 11.62
C GLU A 634 -13.12 34.43 13.01
N PRO A 635 -12.29 34.36 14.08
CA PRO A 635 -12.75 34.65 15.44
C PRO A 635 -13.46 35.99 15.60
N ARG A 636 -13.02 37.01 14.85
CA ARG A 636 -13.65 38.34 14.80
C ARG A 636 -15.07 38.28 14.23
N ARG A 637 -15.25 37.55 13.13
CA ARG A 637 -16.57 37.31 12.52
C ARG A 637 -17.46 36.47 13.42
N LEU A 638 -16.90 35.48 14.12
CA LEU A 638 -17.65 34.67 15.08
C LEU A 638 -18.14 35.50 16.27
N VAL A 639 -17.30 36.40 16.79
CA VAL A 639 -17.71 37.36 17.84
C VAL A 639 -18.80 38.30 17.32
N GLY A 640 -18.63 38.85 16.12
CA GLY A 640 -19.66 39.66 15.47
C GLY A 640 -20.98 38.92 15.27
N LEU A 641 -20.93 37.66 14.82
CA LEU A 641 -22.10 36.79 14.64
C LEU A 641 -22.77 36.47 15.98
N LYS A 642 -21.98 36.17 17.03
CA LYS A 642 -22.50 35.96 18.39
C LYS A 642 -23.24 37.20 18.89
N TRP A 643 -22.66 38.38 18.74
CA TRP A 643 -23.31 39.63 19.13
C TRP A 643 -24.54 39.95 18.27
N ALA A 644 -24.48 39.70 16.96
CA ALA A 644 -25.64 39.84 16.09
C ALA A 644 -26.78 38.92 16.56
N VAL A 645 -26.52 37.63 16.78
CA VAL A 645 -27.54 36.68 17.25
C VAL A 645 -28.10 37.07 18.64
N VAL A 646 -27.28 37.60 19.55
CA VAL A 646 -27.71 38.03 20.88
C VAL A 646 -28.51 39.34 20.83
N LEU A 647 -28.13 40.29 19.99
CA LEU A 647 -28.73 41.64 19.93
C LEU A 647 -29.92 41.73 18.96
N THR A 648 -29.97 40.90 17.92
CA THR A 648 -31.04 40.95 16.91
C THR A 648 -32.43 40.70 17.53
N PRO A 649 -32.69 39.65 18.34
CA PRO A 649 -34.00 39.44 18.92
C PRO A 649 -34.52 40.60 19.78
N PRO A 650 -33.78 41.17 20.75
CA PRO A 650 -34.28 42.30 21.54
C PRO A 650 -34.49 43.56 20.70
N ILE A 651 -33.64 43.83 19.69
CA ILE A 651 -33.84 44.95 18.76
C ILE A 651 -35.12 44.76 17.95
N VAL A 652 -35.36 43.56 17.42
CA VAL A 652 -36.58 43.24 16.65
C VAL A 652 -37.83 43.38 17.54
N VAL A 653 -37.78 42.90 18.79
CA VAL A 653 -38.89 43.05 19.75
C VAL A 653 -39.16 44.53 20.07
N LEU A 654 -38.11 45.33 20.27
CA LEU A 654 -38.26 46.78 20.50
C LEU A 654 -38.87 47.50 19.30
N LEU A 655 -38.43 47.17 18.09
CA LEU A 655 -38.97 47.76 16.86
C LEU A 655 -40.43 47.36 16.64
N LEU A 656 -40.78 46.08 16.81
CA LEU A 656 -42.15 45.60 16.71
C LEU A 656 -43.06 46.23 17.78
N GLY A 657 -42.56 46.35 19.02
CA GLY A 657 -43.26 47.05 20.10
C GLY A 657 -43.48 48.54 19.81
N GLY A 658 -42.48 49.21 19.24
CA GLY A 658 -42.56 50.60 18.80
C GLY A 658 -43.60 50.80 17.68
N VAL A 659 -43.59 49.94 16.66
CA VAL A 659 -44.57 49.95 15.57
C VAL A 659 -45.99 49.69 16.10
N TYR A 660 -46.16 48.68 16.95
CA TYR A 660 -47.44 48.37 17.59
C TYR A 660 -47.95 49.55 18.43
N GLY A 661 -47.06 50.20 19.19
CA GLY A 661 -47.39 51.39 19.96
C GLY A 661 -47.80 52.58 19.09
N ALA A 662 -47.16 52.77 17.94
CA ALA A 662 -47.49 53.82 16.99
C ALA A 662 -48.83 53.58 16.28
N LEU A 663 -49.17 52.33 15.96
CA LEU A 663 -50.46 51.97 15.33
C LEU A 663 -51.66 52.05 16.28
N ARG A 664 -51.41 52.01 17.60
CA ARG A 664 -52.47 52.08 18.62
C ARG A 664 -52.80 53.51 19.06
N ARG A 665 -51.93 54.46 18.74
CA ARG A 665 -52.17 55.90 18.93
C ARG A 665 -52.87 56.45 17.70
#